data_AF-U2EF10-F1
#
_entry.id   AF-U2EF10-F1
#
_cell.length_a   1.000
_cell.length_b   1.000
_cell.length_c   1.000
_cell.angle_alpha   90.00
_cell.angle_beta   90.00
_cell.angle_gamma   90.00
#
_symmetry.space_group_name_H-M   'P 1'
#
loop_
_entity.id
_entity.type
_entity.pdbx_description
1 polymer ?
#
loop_
_entity_poly.entity_id
_entity_poly.type
_entity_poly.pdbx_seq_one_letter_code
_entity_poly.pdbx_strand_id
1 'polypeptide(L)'
;MRNFDRLVIFYLLRAVLYYGLFDKVNGCAADRAIEGLGYGEEQIKAIGGMSNFLKELKKRHDDILKNMPKFPALLDKNLQMLSKKLNLDETQKQILGFLIVVSNSSTLENTIGKIEDIHNSDFNKMIATILNLPQSAVNNALKYDSKLLSSGLLVMERYKINFLAKYSFLNDDFAFEMFDTKNYISKIFLKSVVPCGKGDLKICDFEHIKDELALTLEYLKNAISTKRHGVNILLYGPAGTGKTEFAKLVAKEIGLELFEVAYNKFENDKRATKRYLAYTAVQNIFSNNILLMYDEAEDIFSLDNGIMINKAAINRALENNKIATIWITNKVQDMDEAVLRRFDIAINLPIPDEKTRKRIIEKYSNGLSTNESVKRLLGYTSLSPAVIQKAAKVALSLDKFDKQKAFEMVIDNTLKSQGHDKEKSADQGLSLPQSYNVEFINASTDLNKLACGIKESSNARICIYGAAGTGKSAYAKYIAKSLNKPLVLKKSSDLINQYIGETEKNIAQAFKEAREKGAVLVFDEVDTFLQDRNNAVRNWEISQVNEMLVQMENFEGIFIATTNLLDRLDSASIRRFDMKIEFGYLKSEQALSLFKKECEILGLKASSSDLELVGSFAFLTPGDFAAVLRANKFSPLADANEFANRLNDEIRYKKIENERRVGF
;
A
#
# COMPACT_ATOMS: atom_id res chain seq x y z
N MET A 1 -33.00 -31.85 -33.15
CA MET A 1 -31.87 -30.95 -32.84
C MET A 1 -32.30 -30.04 -31.70
N ARG A 2 -31.57 -29.96 -30.57
CA ARG A 2 -31.95 -29.06 -29.47
C ARG A 2 -31.85 -27.61 -29.98
N ASN A 3 -32.66 -26.69 -29.45
CA ASN A 3 -32.66 -25.28 -29.90
C ASN A 3 -31.26 -24.64 -29.84
N PHE A 4 -30.42 -25.05 -28.89
CA PHE A 4 -29.03 -24.60 -28.77
C PHE A 4 -28.16 -25.04 -29.94
N ASP A 5 -28.14 -26.33 -30.29
CA ASP A 5 -27.35 -26.85 -31.40
C ASP A 5 -27.78 -26.19 -32.72
N ARG A 6 -29.10 -25.98 -32.90
CA ARG A 6 -29.64 -25.32 -34.10
C ARG A 6 -29.17 -23.87 -34.22
N LEU A 7 -29.05 -23.16 -33.10
CA LEU A 7 -28.51 -21.81 -33.04
C LEU A 7 -27.00 -21.78 -33.32
N VAL A 8 -26.25 -22.74 -32.77
CA VAL A 8 -24.82 -22.92 -33.01
C VAL A 8 -24.53 -23.12 -34.50
N ILE A 9 -25.24 -24.06 -35.15
CA ILE A 9 -25.09 -24.29 -36.59
C ILE A 9 -25.47 -23.05 -37.39
N PHE A 10 -26.51 -22.32 -36.98
CA PHE A 10 -26.91 -21.10 -37.67
C PHE A 10 -25.82 -20.01 -37.65
N TYR A 11 -25.18 -19.79 -36.51
CA TYR A 11 -24.04 -18.86 -36.42
C TYR A 11 -22.83 -19.32 -37.22
N LEU A 12 -22.51 -20.62 -37.16
CA LEU A 12 -21.41 -21.19 -37.93
C LEU A 12 -21.64 -21.07 -39.45
N LEU A 13 -22.85 -21.35 -39.92
CA LEU A 13 -23.25 -21.17 -41.33
C LEU A 13 -23.05 -19.72 -41.77
N ARG A 14 -23.45 -18.73 -40.95
CA ARG A 14 -23.26 -17.32 -41.30
C ARG A 14 -21.79 -16.90 -41.29
N ALA A 15 -21.00 -17.42 -40.35
CA ALA A 15 -19.57 -17.20 -40.32
C ALA A 15 -18.90 -17.73 -41.60
N VAL A 16 -19.25 -18.95 -42.02
CA VAL A 16 -18.73 -19.54 -43.25
C VAL A 16 -19.20 -18.78 -44.50
N LEU A 17 -20.52 -18.58 -44.66
CA LEU A 17 -21.10 -18.08 -45.91
C LEU A 17 -20.90 -16.58 -46.14
N TYR A 18 -20.94 -15.77 -45.07
CA TYR A 18 -20.99 -14.31 -45.20
C TYR A 18 -19.76 -13.60 -44.66
N TYR A 19 -19.06 -14.20 -43.68
CA TYR A 19 -17.80 -13.64 -43.17
C TYR A 19 -16.57 -14.23 -43.87
N GLY A 20 -16.71 -15.40 -44.51
CA GLY A 20 -15.60 -16.10 -45.15
C GLY A 20 -14.69 -16.78 -44.13
N LEU A 21 -15.27 -17.49 -43.16
CA LEU A 21 -14.53 -18.10 -42.04
C LEU A 21 -13.33 -18.95 -42.49
N PHE A 22 -13.47 -19.73 -43.56
CA PHE A 22 -12.41 -20.63 -44.03
C PHE A 22 -11.15 -19.89 -44.50
N ASP A 23 -11.28 -18.65 -44.98
CA ASP A 23 -10.14 -17.83 -45.39
C ASP A 23 -9.45 -17.13 -44.19
N LYS A 24 -10.02 -17.28 -42.99
CA LYS A 24 -9.64 -16.55 -41.76
C LYS A 24 -9.14 -17.46 -40.65
N VAL A 25 -9.12 -18.77 -40.87
CA VAL A 25 -8.67 -19.76 -39.88
C VAL A 25 -7.71 -20.74 -40.52
N ASN A 26 -6.89 -21.41 -39.70
CA ASN A 26 -6.00 -22.46 -40.19
C ASN A 26 -6.79 -23.72 -40.64
N GLY A 27 -6.12 -24.64 -41.34
CA GLY A 27 -6.73 -25.87 -41.85
C GLY A 27 -7.48 -26.68 -40.78
N CYS A 28 -6.86 -26.90 -39.61
CA CYS A 28 -7.50 -27.65 -38.52
C CYS A 28 -8.80 -27.00 -38.02
N ALA A 29 -8.86 -25.68 -37.89
CA ALA A 29 -10.07 -24.97 -37.50
C ALA A 29 -11.13 -24.96 -38.62
N ALA A 30 -10.71 -24.94 -39.89
CA ALA A 30 -11.60 -25.12 -41.04
C ALA A 30 -12.22 -26.53 -41.04
N ASP A 31 -11.43 -27.57 -40.78
CA ASP A 31 -11.89 -28.95 -40.70
C ASP A 31 -12.89 -29.12 -39.55
N ARG A 32 -12.60 -28.55 -38.37
CA ARG A 32 -13.54 -28.53 -37.24
C ARG A 32 -14.83 -27.78 -37.54
N ALA A 33 -14.78 -26.74 -38.37
CA ALA A 33 -15.99 -26.04 -38.81
C ALA A 33 -16.82 -26.90 -39.76
N ILE A 34 -16.16 -27.65 -40.66
CA ILE A 34 -16.80 -28.63 -41.54
C ILE A 34 -17.47 -29.75 -40.72
N GLU A 35 -16.73 -30.34 -39.78
CA GLU A 35 -17.23 -31.36 -38.84
C GLU A 35 -18.38 -30.82 -37.99
N GLY A 36 -18.26 -29.59 -37.50
CA GLY A 36 -19.29 -28.91 -36.71
C GLY A 36 -20.59 -28.63 -37.50
N LEU A 37 -20.49 -28.50 -38.83
CA LEU A 37 -21.64 -28.45 -39.72
C LEU A 37 -22.20 -29.86 -40.00
N GLY A 38 -21.54 -30.93 -39.55
CA GLY A 38 -21.98 -32.32 -39.72
C GLY A 38 -21.53 -32.94 -41.04
N TYR A 39 -20.44 -32.44 -41.63
CA TYR A 39 -19.86 -33.00 -42.85
C TYR A 39 -18.48 -33.58 -42.60
N GLY A 40 -18.13 -34.65 -43.31
CA GLY A 40 -16.76 -35.18 -43.39
C GLY A 40 -16.13 -34.94 -44.77
N GLU A 41 -14.82 -35.14 -44.89
CA GLU A 41 -14.09 -34.94 -46.16
C GLU A 41 -14.66 -35.75 -47.32
N GLU A 42 -15.03 -37.01 -47.09
CA GLU A 42 -15.59 -37.89 -48.14
C GLU A 42 -16.95 -37.39 -48.65
N GLN A 43 -17.76 -36.81 -47.77
CA GLN A 43 -19.05 -36.23 -48.15
C GLN A 43 -18.87 -34.96 -49.00
N ILE A 44 -17.87 -34.13 -48.68
CA ILE A 44 -17.56 -32.94 -49.49
C ILE A 44 -17.08 -33.35 -50.88
N LYS A 45 -16.24 -34.39 -50.97
CA LYS A 45 -15.81 -34.97 -52.26
C LYS A 45 -17.02 -35.48 -53.05
N ALA A 46 -17.96 -36.17 -52.40
CA ALA A 46 -19.19 -36.65 -53.03
C ALA A 46 -20.13 -35.52 -53.52
N ILE A 47 -20.12 -34.36 -52.86
CA ILE A 47 -20.91 -33.17 -53.24
C ILE A 47 -20.30 -32.44 -54.47
N GLY A 48 -19.10 -32.83 -54.90
CA GLY A 48 -18.43 -32.25 -56.08
C GLY A 48 -17.61 -31.00 -55.76
N GLY A 49 -17.01 -30.95 -54.56
CA GLY A 49 -16.04 -29.92 -54.17
C GLY A 49 -16.63 -28.65 -53.55
N MET A 50 -15.75 -27.70 -53.22
CA MET A 50 -16.05 -26.57 -52.32
C MET A 50 -17.18 -25.65 -52.81
N SER A 51 -17.27 -25.41 -54.12
CA SER A 51 -18.31 -24.55 -54.69
C SER A 51 -19.72 -25.13 -54.51
N ASN A 52 -19.88 -26.44 -54.74
CA ASN A 52 -21.17 -27.12 -54.51
C ASN A 52 -21.47 -27.29 -53.03
N PHE A 53 -20.44 -27.50 -52.20
CA PHE A 53 -20.58 -27.53 -50.76
C PHE A 53 -21.13 -26.20 -50.21
N LEU A 54 -20.60 -25.05 -50.64
CA LEU A 54 -21.11 -23.73 -50.23
C LEU A 54 -22.57 -23.49 -50.67
N LYS A 55 -22.98 -23.99 -51.86
CA LYS A 55 -24.38 -23.94 -52.30
C LYS A 55 -25.30 -24.76 -51.40
N GLU A 56 -24.85 -25.95 -50.99
CA GLU A 56 -25.60 -26.80 -50.06
C GLU A 56 -25.72 -26.16 -48.67
N LEU A 57 -24.63 -25.57 -48.16
CA LEU A 57 -24.67 -24.80 -46.90
C LEU A 57 -25.62 -23.62 -46.99
N LYS A 58 -25.67 -22.92 -48.12
CA LYS A 58 -26.61 -21.81 -48.35
C LYS A 58 -28.06 -22.30 -48.32
N LYS A 59 -28.37 -23.41 -49.00
CA LYS A 59 -29.71 -24.03 -48.95
C LYS A 59 -30.11 -24.38 -47.51
N ARG A 60 -29.20 -25.00 -46.75
CA ARG A 60 -29.41 -25.32 -45.33
C ARG A 60 -29.61 -24.08 -44.46
N HIS A 61 -28.83 -23.02 -44.69
CA HIS A 61 -29.02 -21.73 -44.02
C HIS A 61 -30.42 -21.17 -44.29
N ASP A 62 -30.86 -21.16 -45.55
CA ASP A 62 -32.17 -20.63 -45.95
C ASP A 62 -33.31 -21.46 -45.35
N ASP A 63 -33.15 -22.77 -45.25
CA ASP A 63 -34.11 -23.66 -44.57
C ASP A 63 -34.18 -23.41 -43.05
N ILE A 64 -33.04 -23.16 -42.39
CA ILE A 64 -33.04 -22.78 -40.97
C ILE A 64 -33.71 -21.41 -40.79
N LEU A 65 -33.48 -20.47 -41.71
CA LEU A 65 -33.99 -19.10 -41.65
C LEU A 65 -35.53 -19.03 -41.71
N LYS A 66 -36.20 -19.98 -42.38
CA LYS A 66 -37.67 -20.12 -42.37
C LYS A 66 -38.27 -20.21 -40.97
N ASN A 67 -37.52 -20.78 -40.02
CA ASN A 67 -37.88 -20.79 -38.61
C ASN A 67 -36.64 -20.46 -37.78
N MET A 68 -36.32 -19.16 -37.73
CA MET A 68 -35.10 -18.61 -37.13
C MET A 68 -34.89 -19.16 -35.70
N PRO A 69 -33.70 -19.73 -35.41
CA PRO A 69 -33.42 -20.24 -34.09
C PRO A 69 -33.38 -19.09 -33.08
N LYS A 70 -34.05 -19.31 -31.93
CA LYS A 70 -34.03 -18.39 -30.79
C LYS A 70 -33.01 -18.85 -29.76
N PHE A 71 -32.62 -17.97 -28.85
CA PHE A 71 -31.88 -18.37 -27.66
C PHE A 71 -32.65 -19.48 -26.91
N PRO A 72 -31.95 -20.46 -26.32
CA PRO A 72 -32.59 -21.44 -25.43
C PRO A 72 -33.38 -20.75 -24.33
N ALA A 73 -34.50 -21.33 -23.91
CA ALA A 73 -35.46 -20.67 -23.02
C ALA A 73 -34.84 -20.09 -21.74
N LEU A 74 -33.88 -20.78 -21.12
CA LEU A 74 -33.19 -20.30 -19.92
C LEU A 74 -32.27 -19.11 -20.22
N LEU A 75 -31.45 -19.21 -21.28
CA LEU A 75 -30.59 -18.12 -21.72
C LEU A 75 -31.42 -16.88 -22.10
N ASP A 76 -32.49 -17.05 -22.86
CA ASP A 76 -33.37 -15.95 -23.29
C ASP A 76 -34.02 -15.26 -22.08
N LYS A 77 -34.55 -16.04 -21.12
CA LYS A 77 -35.11 -15.52 -19.88
C LYS A 77 -34.09 -14.71 -19.09
N ASN A 78 -32.87 -15.22 -18.93
CA ASN A 78 -31.80 -14.56 -18.19
C ASN A 78 -31.31 -13.29 -18.90
N LEU A 79 -31.14 -13.33 -20.23
CA LEU A 79 -30.81 -12.17 -21.05
C LEU A 79 -31.88 -11.09 -20.96
N GLN A 80 -33.17 -11.44 -21.08
CA GLN A 80 -34.27 -10.48 -20.96
C GLN A 80 -34.30 -9.81 -19.59
N MET A 81 -34.07 -10.58 -18.52
CA MET A 81 -34.01 -10.05 -17.17
C MET A 81 -32.85 -9.05 -17.00
N LEU A 82 -31.63 -9.40 -17.47
CA LEU A 82 -30.48 -8.49 -17.43
C LEU A 82 -30.69 -7.25 -18.28
N SER A 83 -31.16 -7.42 -19.52
CA SER A 83 -31.42 -6.30 -20.44
C SER A 83 -32.42 -5.32 -19.86
N LYS A 84 -33.51 -5.82 -19.23
CA LYS A 84 -34.48 -4.96 -18.55
C LYS A 84 -33.85 -4.20 -17.39
N LYS A 85 -32.98 -4.85 -16.61
CA LYS A 85 -32.37 -4.26 -15.41
C LYS A 85 -31.30 -3.22 -15.74
N LEU A 86 -30.54 -3.47 -16.80
CA LEU A 86 -29.45 -2.62 -17.29
C LEU A 86 -29.88 -1.66 -18.41
N ASN A 87 -31.16 -1.68 -18.80
CA ASN A 87 -31.71 -0.94 -19.93
C ASN A 87 -30.92 -1.14 -21.24
N LEU A 88 -30.49 -2.38 -21.50
CA LEU A 88 -29.81 -2.76 -22.74
C LEU A 88 -30.81 -2.81 -23.88
N ASP A 89 -30.40 -2.30 -25.05
CA ASP A 89 -31.18 -2.45 -26.27
C ASP A 89 -31.07 -3.86 -26.87
N GLU A 90 -31.86 -4.13 -27.91
CA GLU A 90 -31.88 -5.44 -28.56
C GLU A 90 -30.54 -5.80 -29.24
N THR A 91 -29.81 -4.83 -29.78
CA THR A 91 -28.48 -5.05 -30.37
C THR A 91 -27.50 -5.51 -29.28
N GLN A 92 -27.45 -4.81 -28.16
CA GLN A 92 -26.60 -5.15 -27.02
C GLN A 92 -26.96 -6.52 -26.43
N LYS A 93 -28.25 -6.84 -26.31
CA LYS A 93 -28.73 -8.16 -25.87
C LYS A 93 -28.27 -9.28 -26.81
N GLN A 94 -28.41 -9.09 -28.13
CA GLN A 94 -28.00 -10.07 -29.12
C GLN A 94 -26.48 -10.30 -29.14
N ILE A 95 -25.69 -9.23 -29.02
CA ILE A 95 -24.23 -9.32 -28.93
C ILE A 95 -23.81 -10.08 -27.68
N LEU A 96 -24.35 -9.72 -26.51
CA LEU A 96 -24.06 -10.42 -25.26
C LEU A 96 -24.43 -11.91 -25.36
N GLY A 97 -25.63 -12.21 -25.86
CA GLY A 97 -26.10 -13.57 -26.06
C GLY A 97 -25.24 -14.37 -27.03
N PHE A 98 -24.76 -13.76 -28.12
CA PHE A 98 -23.85 -14.39 -29.07
C PHE A 98 -22.53 -14.78 -28.41
N LEU A 99 -21.90 -13.86 -27.67
CA LEU A 99 -20.63 -14.15 -26.99
C LEU A 99 -20.79 -15.27 -25.96
N ILE A 100 -21.90 -15.27 -25.20
CA ILE A 100 -22.23 -16.36 -24.27
C ILE A 100 -22.38 -17.71 -25.00
N VAL A 101 -23.05 -17.73 -26.16
CA VAL A 101 -23.23 -18.94 -26.96
C VAL A 101 -21.88 -19.44 -27.50
N VAL A 102 -20.98 -18.55 -27.93
CA VAL A 102 -19.62 -18.94 -28.36
C VAL A 102 -18.85 -19.59 -27.21
N SER A 103 -18.86 -19.01 -26.01
CA SER A 103 -18.17 -19.56 -24.83
C SER A 103 -18.75 -20.87 -24.29
N ASN A 104 -19.99 -21.22 -24.66
CA ASN A 104 -20.66 -22.46 -24.24
C ASN A 104 -20.74 -23.52 -25.34
N SER A 105 -20.15 -23.27 -26.51
CA SER A 105 -20.17 -24.19 -27.64
C SER A 105 -18.75 -24.54 -28.04
N SER A 106 -18.34 -25.78 -27.76
CA SER A 106 -17.03 -26.30 -28.20
C SER A 106 -16.86 -26.18 -29.72
N THR A 107 -17.94 -26.30 -30.50
CA THR A 107 -17.92 -26.09 -31.95
C THR A 107 -17.57 -24.65 -32.33
N LEU A 108 -18.25 -23.64 -31.77
CA LEU A 108 -17.96 -22.24 -32.10
C LEU A 108 -16.62 -21.79 -31.50
N GLU A 109 -16.28 -22.24 -30.31
CA GLU A 109 -15.02 -21.94 -29.65
C GLU A 109 -13.81 -22.47 -30.44
N ASN A 110 -13.90 -23.70 -30.95
CA ASN A 110 -12.82 -24.31 -31.74
C ASN A 110 -12.77 -23.82 -33.20
N THR A 111 -13.72 -22.99 -33.63
CA THR A 111 -13.80 -22.46 -34.99
C THR A 111 -13.65 -20.95 -34.97
N ILE A 112 -14.73 -20.21 -34.73
CA ILE A 112 -14.73 -18.75 -34.59
C ILE A 112 -13.75 -18.30 -33.49
N GLY A 113 -13.69 -19.04 -32.38
CA GLY A 113 -12.79 -18.72 -31.28
C GLY A 113 -11.29 -18.86 -31.59
N LYS A 114 -10.94 -19.57 -32.67
CA LYS A 114 -9.57 -19.77 -33.16
C LYS A 114 -9.15 -18.80 -34.25
N ILE A 115 -9.96 -17.78 -34.54
CA ILE A 115 -9.54 -16.68 -35.42
C ILE A 115 -8.46 -15.85 -34.70
N GLU A 116 -7.30 -15.77 -35.33
CA GLU A 116 -6.14 -14.98 -34.91
C GLU A 116 -6.03 -13.72 -35.79
N ASP A 117 -5.10 -12.81 -35.46
CA ASP A 117 -4.88 -11.54 -36.17
C ASP A 117 -6.13 -10.67 -36.40
N ILE A 118 -7.11 -10.75 -35.48
CA ILE A 118 -8.36 -9.98 -35.59
C ILE A 118 -8.20 -8.61 -34.92
N HIS A 119 -8.31 -7.52 -35.69
CA HIS A 119 -8.37 -6.17 -35.11
C HIS A 119 -9.80 -5.84 -34.62
N ASN A 120 -9.95 -4.72 -33.90
CA ASN A 120 -11.26 -4.35 -33.31
C ASN A 120 -12.33 -4.09 -34.38
N SER A 121 -11.95 -3.53 -35.52
CA SER A 121 -12.84 -3.34 -36.68
C SER A 121 -13.33 -4.67 -37.25
N ASP A 122 -12.43 -5.65 -37.36
CA ASP A 122 -12.74 -6.98 -37.90
C ASP A 122 -13.63 -7.77 -36.94
N PHE A 123 -13.35 -7.69 -35.63
CA PHE A 123 -14.18 -8.27 -34.58
C PHE A 123 -15.62 -7.74 -34.65
N ASN A 124 -15.78 -6.42 -34.73
CA ASN A 124 -17.10 -5.80 -34.85
C ASN A 124 -17.78 -6.19 -36.16
N LYS A 125 -17.03 -6.23 -37.27
CA LYS A 125 -17.54 -6.63 -38.58
C LYS A 125 -18.03 -8.06 -38.58
N MET A 126 -17.29 -8.96 -37.96
CA MET A 126 -17.70 -10.35 -37.84
C MET A 126 -19.00 -10.50 -37.05
N ILE A 127 -19.11 -9.83 -35.90
CA ILE A 127 -20.34 -9.85 -35.09
C ILE A 127 -21.52 -9.29 -35.89
N ALA A 128 -21.33 -8.16 -36.59
CA ALA A 128 -22.35 -7.57 -37.44
C ALA A 128 -22.82 -8.53 -38.55
N THR A 129 -21.89 -9.19 -39.23
CA THR A 129 -22.19 -10.18 -40.27
C THR A 129 -22.92 -11.41 -39.72
N ILE A 130 -22.43 -12.01 -38.64
CA ILE A 130 -23.01 -13.23 -38.07
C ILE A 130 -24.39 -12.97 -37.47
N LEU A 131 -24.56 -11.84 -36.78
CA LEU A 131 -25.87 -11.48 -36.22
C LEU A 131 -26.82 -10.86 -37.24
N ASN A 132 -26.32 -10.49 -38.42
CA ASN A 132 -27.05 -9.70 -39.43
C ASN A 132 -27.56 -8.37 -38.83
N LEU A 133 -26.65 -7.65 -38.20
CA LEU A 133 -26.89 -6.36 -37.57
C LEU A 133 -26.16 -5.24 -38.32
N PRO A 134 -26.69 -3.99 -38.31
CA PRO A 134 -25.97 -2.85 -38.87
C PRO A 134 -24.61 -2.67 -38.20
N GLN A 135 -23.55 -2.50 -38.99
CA GLN A 135 -22.19 -2.29 -38.48
C GLN A 135 -22.10 -1.12 -37.49
N SER A 136 -22.82 -0.04 -37.77
CA SER A 136 -22.89 1.14 -36.89
C SER A 136 -23.49 0.82 -35.53
N ALA A 137 -24.50 -0.04 -35.48
CA ALA A 137 -25.15 -0.48 -34.24
C ALA A 137 -24.20 -1.34 -33.40
N VAL A 138 -23.48 -2.29 -34.02
CA VAL A 138 -22.46 -3.11 -33.33
C VAL A 138 -21.31 -2.25 -32.82
N ASN A 139 -20.80 -1.34 -33.66
CA ASN A 139 -19.76 -0.39 -33.27
C ASN A 139 -20.21 0.44 -32.06
N ASN A 140 -21.45 0.94 -32.05
CA ASN A 140 -21.99 1.70 -30.92
C ASN A 140 -22.19 0.84 -29.66
N ALA A 141 -22.63 -0.41 -29.82
CA ALA A 141 -22.81 -1.33 -28.69
C ALA A 141 -21.49 -1.77 -28.04
N LEU A 142 -20.39 -1.81 -28.78
CA LEU A 142 -19.05 -2.18 -28.31
C LEU A 142 -18.12 -0.99 -28.06
N LYS A 143 -18.64 0.25 -28.09
CA LYS A 143 -17.92 1.43 -27.59
C LYS A 143 -17.83 1.38 -26.07
N TYR A 144 -16.75 1.97 -25.53
CA TYR A 144 -16.43 1.91 -24.09
C TYR A 144 -17.50 2.55 -23.19
N ASP A 145 -18.24 3.54 -23.70
CA ASP A 145 -19.30 4.26 -23.02
C ASP A 145 -20.70 3.69 -23.31
N SER A 146 -20.79 2.58 -24.05
CA SER A 146 -22.06 1.91 -24.30
C SER A 146 -22.63 1.34 -22.99
N LYS A 147 -23.94 1.17 -22.93
CA LYS A 147 -24.60 0.54 -21.77
C LYS A 147 -24.11 -0.89 -21.53
N LEU A 148 -23.74 -1.62 -22.58
CA LEU A 148 -23.23 -2.98 -22.45
C LEU A 148 -21.86 -3.00 -21.76
N LEU A 149 -20.88 -2.21 -22.22
CA LEU A 149 -19.54 -2.22 -21.61
C LEU A 149 -19.51 -1.50 -20.26
N SER A 150 -20.29 -0.42 -20.09
CA SER A 150 -20.45 0.27 -18.81
C SER A 150 -21.33 -0.48 -17.80
N SER A 151 -21.91 -1.63 -18.16
CA SER A 151 -22.69 -2.45 -17.23
C SER A 151 -21.83 -3.28 -16.28
N GLY A 152 -20.54 -3.48 -16.58
CA GLY A 152 -19.67 -4.38 -15.83
C GLY A 152 -19.81 -5.87 -16.18
N LEU A 153 -20.65 -6.22 -17.16
CA LEU A 153 -20.81 -7.62 -17.62
C LEU A 153 -19.70 -8.09 -18.57
N LEU A 154 -19.14 -7.16 -19.34
CA LEU A 154 -18.23 -7.43 -20.46
C LEU A 154 -17.19 -6.31 -20.57
N VAL A 155 -15.93 -6.68 -20.81
CA VAL A 155 -14.85 -5.75 -21.20
C VAL A 155 -14.25 -6.18 -22.54
N MET A 156 -13.79 -5.21 -23.34
CA MET A 156 -13.15 -5.44 -24.64
C MET A 156 -11.63 -5.28 -24.55
N GLU A 157 -10.91 -6.34 -24.87
CA GLU A 157 -9.45 -6.51 -24.87
C GLU A 157 -8.83 -6.00 -26.17
N ARG A 158 -8.71 -4.67 -26.28
CA ARG A 158 -8.43 -3.98 -27.56
C ARG A 158 -7.09 -4.35 -28.20
N TYR A 159 -6.10 -4.73 -27.40
CA TYR A 159 -4.74 -5.06 -27.85
C TYR A 159 -4.57 -6.54 -28.18
N LYS A 160 -5.47 -7.42 -27.72
CA LYS A 160 -5.41 -8.84 -28.06
C LYS A 160 -5.85 -9.04 -29.50
N ILE A 161 -5.24 -9.99 -30.18
CA ILE A 161 -5.48 -10.28 -31.61
C ILE A 161 -6.18 -11.63 -31.83
N ASN A 162 -6.52 -12.35 -30.76
CA ASN A 162 -7.24 -13.62 -30.83
C ASN A 162 -8.70 -13.41 -30.42
N PHE A 163 -9.66 -14.02 -31.12
CA PHE A 163 -11.09 -13.78 -30.87
C PHE A 163 -11.51 -14.02 -29.41
N LEU A 164 -11.16 -15.16 -28.81
CA LEU A 164 -11.53 -15.45 -27.41
C LEU A 164 -10.81 -14.53 -26.42
N ALA A 165 -9.66 -13.98 -26.81
CA ALA A 165 -8.93 -13.04 -25.99
C ALA A 165 -9.41 -11.60 -26.18
N LYS A 166 -10.32 -11.30 -27.13
CA LYS A 166 -10.85 -9.95 -27.41
C LYS A 166 -11.85 -9.45 -26.39
N TYR A 167 -12.39 -10.32 -25.55
CA TYR A 167 -13.35 -9.94 -24.54
C TYR A 167 -13.15 -10.77 -23.27
N SER A 168 -13.62 -10.24 -22.16
CA SER A 168 -13.73 -10.98 -20.90
C SER A 168 -15.05 -10.65 -20.25
N PHE A 169 -15.68 -11.66 -19.65
CA PHE A 169 -16.85 -11.45 -18.81
C PHE A 169 -16.47 -10.99 -17.40
N LEU A 170 -17.48 -10.62 -16.63
CA LEU A 170 -17.40 -10.27 -15.21
C LEU A 170 -16.62 -11.30 -14.38
N ASN A 171 -16.88 -12.59 -14.61
CA ASN A 171 -16.15 -13.71 -14.02
C ASN A 171 -16.15 -14.90 -15.00
N ASP A 172 -15.30 -15.89 -14.75
CA ASP A 172 -15.07 -16.99 -15.69
C ASP A 172 -16.29 -17.93 -15.81
N ASP A 173 -17.12 -18.00 -14.76
CA ASP A 173 -18.34 -18.80 -14.73
C ASP A 173 -19.54 -18.10 -15.39
N PHE A 174 -19.45 -16.79 -15.69
CA PHE A 174 -20.60 -15.96 -16.06
C PHE A 174 -21.36 -16.53 -17.26
N ALA A 175 -20.65 -16.91 -18.32
CA ALA A 175 -21.26 -17.42 -19.53
C ALA A 175 -21.96 -18.77 -19.29
N PHE A 176 -21.40 -19.63 -18.45
CA PHE A 176 -21.99 -20.94 -18.12
C PHE A 176 -23.22 -20.80 -17.24
N GLU A 177 -23.16 -19.92 -16.24
CA GLU A 177 -24.26 -19.69 -15.29
C GLU A 177 -25.50 -19.06 -15.94
N MET A 178 -25.36 -18.42 -17.12
CA MET A 178 -26.50 -17.92 -17.92
C MET A 178 -27.50 -19.00 -18.36
N PHE A 179 -27.13 -20.29 -18.25
CA PHE A 179 -28.01 -21.42 -18.54
C PHE A 179 -28.65 -22.05 -17.29
N ASP A 180 -28.46 -21.52 -16.08
CA ASP A 180 -29.07 -22.02 -14.83
C ASP A 180 -30.44 -21.36 -14.52
N THR A 181 -31.27 -22.07 -13.74
CA THR A 181 -32.68 -21.77 -13.38
C THR A 181 -32.85 -20.99 -12.07
N LYS A 182 -31.86 -20.96 -11.15
CA LYS A 182 -32.01 -20.48 -9.77
C LYS A 182 -31.36 -19.11 -9.53
N ASN A 183 -32.12 -18.11 -9.03
CA ASN A 183 -31.67 -16.82 -8.45
C ASN A 183 -30.29 -16.32 -8.97
N TYR A 184 -30.16 -16.29 -10.29
CA TYR A 184 -28.88 -16.21 -11.00
C TYR A 184 -28.17 -14.86 -10.78
N ILE A 185 -28.92 -13.76 -10.71
CA ILE A 185 -28.38 -12.42 -10.42
C ILE A 185 -27.85 -12.34 -8.98
N SER A 186 -28.36 -13.15 -8.05
CA SER A 186 -27.76 -13.18 -6.71
C SER A 186 -26.47 -14.00 -6.74
N LYS A 187 -26.47 -15.18 -7.36
CA LYS A 187 -25.30 -16.08 -7.39
C LYS A 187 -24.07 -15.53 -8.12
N ILE A 188 -24.22 -15.02 -9.34
CA ILE A 188 -23.08 -14.51 -10.13
C ILE A 188 -22.38 -13.36 -9.41
N PHE A 189 -23.17 -12.48 -8.80
CA PHE A 189 -22.66 -11.26 -8.22
C PHE A 189 -22.16 -11.47 -6.79
N LEU A 190 -22.76 -12.41 -6.04
CA LEU A 190 -22.24 -12.85 -4.73
C LEU A 190 -20.89 -13.58 -4.85
N LYS A 191 -20.54 -14.12 -6.02
CA LYS A 191 -19.19 -14.65 -6.25
C LYS A 191 -18.15 -13.54 -6.41
N SER A 192 -18.53 -12.42 -7.04
CA SER A 192 -17.68 -11.26 -7.31
C SER A 192 -17.63 -10.26 -6.15
N VAL A 193 -18.67 -10.22 -5.31
CA VAL A 193 -18.79 -9.35 -4.15
C VAL A 193 -19.33 -10.14 -2.96
N VAL A 194 -18.67 -10.06 -1.81
CA VAL A 194 -18.94 -10.92 -0.65
C VAL A 194 -19.46 -10.07 0.52
N PRO A 195 -20.52 -10.48 1.25
CA PRO A 195 -20.95 -9.76 2.44
C PRO A 195 -19.83 -9.78 3.48
N CYS A 196 -19.52 -8.61 4.03
CA CYS A 196 -18.52 -8.50 5.08
C CYS A 196 -19.04 -9.13 6.38
N GLY A 197 -18.15 -9.82 7.11
CA GLY A 197 -18.44 -10.24 8.48
C GLY A 197 -18.73 -9.05 9.40
N LYS A 198 -19.40 -9.30 10.53
CA LYS A 198 -19.65 -8.28 11.56
C LYS A 198 -18.32 -7.75 12.10
N GLY A 199 -18.21 -6.43 12.24
CA GLY A 199 -17.07 -5.79 12.89
C GLY A 199 -17.18 -5.82 14.41
N ASP A 200 -16.03 -5.87 15.08
CA ASP A 200 -15.93 -5.98 16.55
C ASP A 200 -15.65 -4.64 17.25
N LEU A 201 -15.33 -3.61 16.46
CA LEU A 201 -15.03 -2.27 16.96
C LEU A 201 -16.30 -1.44 17.17
N LYS A 202 -16.23 -0.53 18.15
CA LYS A 202 -17.31 0.41 18.53
C LYS A 202 -16.87 1.85 18.24
N ILE A 203 -17.80 2.79 18.31
CA ILE A 203 -17.53 4.24 18.17
C ILE A 203 -16.40 4.71 19.10
N CYS A 204 -16.36 4.22 20.35
CA CYS A 204 -15.31 4.58 21.31
C CYS A 204 -13.90 4.07 20.94
N ASP A 205 -13.79 3.07 20.05
CA ASP A 205 -12.50 2.57 19.58
C ASP A 205 -11.87 3.51 18.52
N PHE A 206 -12.66 4.46 18.00
CA PHE A 206 -12.25 5.48 17.03
C PHE A 206 -12.27 6.91 17.61
N GLU A 207 -12.04 7.04 18.93
CA GLU A 207 -12.07 8.31 19.67
C GLU A 207 -11.12 9.38 19.08
N HIS A 208 -9.99 8.95 18.50
CA HIS A 208 -8.99 9.80 17.87
C HIS A 208 -9.43 10.41 16.52
N ILE A 209 -10.49 9.89 15.90
CA ILE A 209 -11.10 10.37 14.65
C ILE A 209 -12.63 10.51 14.80
N LYS A 210 -13.07 10.90 16.01
CA LYS A 210 -14.49 10.95 16.36
C LYS A 210 -15.27 11.91 15.47
N ASP A 211 -14.65 13.01 15.06
CA ASP A 211 -15.30 14.08 14.31
C ASP A 211 -15.46 13.65 12.84
N GLU A 212 -14.46 12.98 12.28
CA GLU A 212 -14.51 12.37 10.95
C GLU A 212 -15.53 11.23 10.89
N LEU A 213 -15.61 10.40 11.94
CA LEU A 213 -16.63 9.35 12.04
C LEU A 213 -18.03 9.94 12.10
N ALA A 214 -18.26 10.96 12.93
CA ALA A 214 -19.54 11.63 13.05
C ALA A 214 -19.98 12.27 11.72
N LEU A 215 -19.06 13.01 11.08
CA LEU A 215 -19.28 13.61 9.77
C LEU A 215 -19.65 12.55 8.71
N THR A 216 -18.92 11.43 8.68
CA THR A 216 -19.17 10.35 7.72
C THR A 216 -20.54 9.71 7.93
N LEU A 217 -20.93 9.44 9.17
CA LEU A 217 -22.22 8.86 9.50
C LEU A 217 -23.37 9.80 9.11
N GLU A 218 -23.26 11.09 9.42
CA GLU A 218 -24.26 12.09 9.07
C GLU A 218 -24.38 12.26 7.55
N TYR A 219 -23.24 12.42 6.86
CA TYR A 219 -23.19 12.56 5.41
C TYR A 219 -23.81 11.36 4.71
N LEU A 220 -23.41 10.13 5.08
CA LEU A 220 -23.94 8.91 4.45
C LEU A 220 -25.44 8.75 4.71
N LYS A 221 -25.92 8.97 5.94
CA LYS A 221 -27.36 8.89 6.25
C LYS A 221 -28.17 9.87 5.38
N ASN A 222 -27.70 11.10 5.23
CA ASN A 222 -28.34 12.09 4.37
C ASN A 222 -28.27 11.68 2.90
N ALA A 223 -27.09 11.32 2.40
CA ALA A 223 -26.90 10.94 0.99
C ALA A 223 -27.73 9.72 0.59
N ILE A 224 -27.85 8.73 1.48
CA ILE A 224 -28.68 7.53 1.26
C ILE A 224 -30.17 7.90 1.26
N SER A 225 -30.65 8.67 2.24
CA SER A 225 -32.06 9.07 2.33
C SER A 225 -32.51 9.93 1.15
N THR A 226 -31.63 10.78 0.63
CA THR A 226 -31.88 11.64 -0.55
C THR A 226 -31.59 10.94 -1.88
N LYS A 227 -31.14 9.67 -1.86
CA LYS A 227 -30.72 8.90 -3.04
C LYS A 227 -29.71 9.66 -3.90
N ARG A 228 -28.75 10.33 -3.25
CA ARG A 228 -27.68 11.05 -3.92
C ARG A 228 -26.80 10.08 -4.70
N HIS A 229 -26.39 10.49 -5.89
CA HIS A 229 -25.41 9.78 -6.71
C HIS A 229 -24.02 10.34 -6.44
N GLY A 230 -22.97 9.57 -6.76
CA GLY A 230 -21.60 10.04 -6.65
C GLY A 230 -21.00 9.92 -5.24
N VAL A 231 -21.62 9.13 -4.37
CA VAL A 231 -21.28 9.10 -2.93
C VAL A 231 -20.05 8.22 -2.68
N ASN A 232 -18.90 8.85 -2.43
CA ASN A 232 -17.62 8.14 -2.27
C ASN A 232 -16.84 8.62 -1.05
N ILE A 233 -16.48 7.68 -0.18
CA ILE A 233 -15.64 7.91 1.01
C ILE A 233 -14.31 7.24 0.81
N LEU A 234 -13.20 7.96 0.99
CA LEU A 234 -11.85 7.41 0.94
C LEU A 234 -11.29 7.23 2.35
N LEU A 235 -10.82 6.04 2.68
CA LEU A 235 -10.08 5.74 3.89
C LEU A 235 -8.63 5.44 3.49
N TYR A 236 -7.68 6.20 4.04
CA TYR A 236 -6.26 6.00 3.78
C TYR A 236 -5.43 6.00 5.06
N GLY A 237 -4.22 5.45 4.99
CA GLY A 237 -3.29 5.41 6.13
C GLY A 237 -2.48 4.12 6.14
N PRO A 238 -1.56 3.94 7.11
CA PRO A 238 -0.71 2.75 7.21
C PRO A 238 -1.50 1.44 7.32
N ALA A 239 -0.88 0.32 6.94
CA ALA A 239 -1.49 -1.00 7.09
C ALA A 239 -1.79 -1.31 8.57
N GLY A 240 -2.92 -1.97 8.84
CA GLY A 240 -3.29 -2.39 10.20
C GLY A 240 -3.92 -1.32 11.09
N THR A 241 -4.17 -0.10 10.59
CA THR A 241 -4.83 0.99 11.35
C THR A 241 -6.35 0.82 11.52
N GLY A 242 -6.94 -0.26 11.01
CA GLY A 242 -8.36 -0.57 11.22
C GLY A 242 -9.32 -0.02 10.16
N LYS A 243 -8.84 0.37 8.97
CA LYS A 243 -9.67 0.91 7.86
C LYS A 243 -10.87 0.02 7.51
N THR A 244 -10.65 -1.29 7.38
CA THR A 244 -11.73 -2.25 7.11
C THR A 244 -12.74 -2.34 8.27
N GLU A 245 -12.28 -2.26 9.51
CA GLU A 245 -13.16 -2.26 10.69
C GLU A 245 -13.96 -0.95 10.82
N PHE A 246 -13.38 0.18 10.41
CA PHE A 246 -14.09 1.46 10.33
C PHE A 246 -15.25 1.36 9.32
N ALA A 247 -15.02 0.80 8.14
CA ALA A 247 -16.07 0.59 7.14
C ALA A 247 -17.21 -0.31 7.68
N LYS A 248 -16.87 -1.39 8.38
CA LYS A 248 -17.85 -2.28 9.04
C LYS A 248 -18.65 -1.56 10.13
N LEU A 249 -18.00 -0.74 10.94
CA LEU A 249 -18.68 0.07 11.96
C LEU A 249 -19.64 1.06 11.32
N VAL A 250 -19.20 1.79 10.29
CA VAL A 250 -20.05 2.74 9.56
C VAL A 250 -21.30 2.04 9.02
N ALA A 251 -21.15 0.91 8.33
CA ALA A 251 -22.27 0.14 7.80
C ALA A 251 -23.27 -0.29 8.89
N LYS A 252 -22.76 -0.74 10.04
CA LYS A 252 -23.57 -1.13 11.20
C LYS A 252 -24.36 0.05 11.77
N GLU A 253 -23.75 1.21 11.94
CA GLU A 253 -24.37 2.41 12.54
C GLU A 253 -25.38 3.10 11.59
N ILE A 254 -25.24 2.92 10.28
CA ILE A 254 -26.24 3.35 9.30
C ILE A 254 -27.33 2.29 9.05
N GLY A 255 -27.15 1.07 9.55
CA GLY A 255 -28.12 -0.03 9.39
C GLY A 255 -28.14 -0.66 8.00
N LEU A 256 -27.04 -0.61 7.25
CA LEU A 256 -26.91 -1.24 5.93
C LEU A 256 -25.99 -2.45 5.98
N GLU A 257 -26.25 -3.42 5.09
CA GLU A 257 -25.34 -4.54 4.87
C GLU A 257 -24.12 -4.08 4.05
N LEU A 258 -22.91 -4.43 4.51
CA LEU A 258 -21.66 -4.11 3.84
C LEU A 258 -21.24 -5.25 2.93
N PHE A 259 -20.90 -4.91 1.68
CA PHE A 259 -20.43 -5.83 0.67
C PHE A 259 -19.02 -5.44 0.22
N GLU A 260 -18.10 -6.40 0.09
CA GLU A 260 -16.73 -6.18 -0.35
C GLU A 260 -16.51 -6.70 -1.77
N VAL A 261 -15.84 -5.91 -2.62
CA VAL A 261 -15.36 -6.38 -3.92
C VAL A 261 -14.20 -7.36 -3.73
N ALA A 262 -14.48 -8.65 -3.90
CA ALA A 262 -13.64 -9.75 -3.43
C ALA A 262 -12.24 -9.77 -4.08
N TYR A 263 -11.20 -9.77 -3.24
CA TYR A 263 -9.80 -9.71 -3.64
C TYR A 263 -9.19 -11.06 -4.07
N ASN A 264 -9.65 -12.18 -3.50
CA ASN A 264 -8.93 -13.47 -3.49
C ASN A 264 -9.32 -14.50 -4.58
N LYS A 265 -10.16 -14.14 -5.55
CA LYS A 265 -10.68 -15.10 -6.56
C LYS A 265 -10.18 -14.88 -7.98
N PHE A 266 -9.34 -13.88 -8.21
CA PHE A 266 -8.93 -13.50 -9.56
C PHE A 266 -7.43 -13.79 -9.76
N GLU A 267 -7.10 -14.41 -10.89
CA GLU A 267 -5.70 -14.57 -11.32
C GLU A 267 -5.00 -13.19 -11.44
N ASN A 268 -3.72 -13.14 -11.08
CA ASN A 268 -2.96 -11.90 -10.89
C ASN A 268 -3.02 -10.96 -12.11
N ASP A 269 -2.98 -11.48 -13.34
CA ASP A 269 -2.83 -10.67 -14.56
C ASP A 269 -4.09 -9.86 -14.95
N LYS A 270 -5.27 -10.18 -14.40
CA LYS A 270 -6.54 -9.50 -14.76
C LYS A 270 -7.34 -9.01 -13.55
N ARG A 271 -6.71 -8.98 -12.39
CA ARG A 271 -7.36 -8.67 -11.13
C ARG A 271 -8.09 -7.33 -11.12
N ALA A 272 -7.38 -6.24 -11.39
CA ALA A 272 -7.95 -4.88 -11.34
C ALA A 272 -9.14 -4.74 -12.31
N THR A 273 -9.02 -5.30 -13.52
CA THR A 273 -10.11 -5.31 -14.51
C THR A 273 -11.34 -6.06 -14.00
N LYS A 274 -11.17 -7.28 -13.47
CA LYS A 274 -12.29 -8.08 -12.95
C LYS A 274 -12.95 -7.43 -11.72
N ARG A 275 -12.16 -6.82 -10.83
CA ARG A 275 -12.68 -6.08 -9.67
C ARG A 275 -13.45 -4.81 -10.07
N TYR A 276 -12.97 -4.06 -11.06
CA TYR A 276 -13.71 -2.93 -11.61
C TYR A 276 -15.03 -3.35 -12.28
N LEU A 277 -15.03 -4.47 -13.02
CA LEU A 277 -16.26 -5.04 -13.59
C LEU A 277 -17.25 -5.40 -12.48
N ALA A 278 -16.79 -6.03 -11.40
CA ALA A 278 -17.60 -6.35 -10.24
C ALA A 278 -18.20 -5.10 -9.57
N TYR A 279 -17.38 -4.09 -9.32
CA TYR A 279 -17.81 -2.79 -8.82
C TYR A 279 -18.91 -2.19 -9.71
N THR A 280 -18.63 -2.06 -11.00
CA THR A 280 -19.54 -1.45 -11.98
C THR A 280 -20.85 -2.22 -12.09
N ALA A 281 -20.78 -3.55 -12.04
CA ALA A 281 -21.98 -4.36 -12.15
C ALA A 281 -22.85 -4.28 -10.90
N VAL A 282 -22.26 -4.23 -9.69
CA VAL A 282 -23.01 -3.95 -8.47
C VAL A 282 -23.68 -2.57 -8.53
N GLN A 283 -22.96 -1.53 -8.96
CA GLN A 283 -23.51 -0.17 -9.09
C GLN A 283 -24.72 -0.08 -10.03
N ASN A 284 -24.80 -0.95 -11.04
CA ASN A 284 -25.88 -0.95 -12.01
C ASN A 284 -27.03 -1.91 -11.66
N ILE A 285 -26.77 -2.97 -10.89
CA ILE A 285 -27.70 -4.08 -10.69
C ILE A 285 -28.25 -4.11 -9.26
N PHE A 286 -27.49 -3.74 -8.25
CA PHE A 286 -27.97 -3.81 -6.87
C PHE A 286 -28.86 -2.60 -6.55
N SER A 287 -29.72 -2.77 -5.54
CA SER A 287 -30.51 -1.67 -4.97
C SER A 287 -29.65 -0.83 -4.02
N ASN A 288 -30.03 0.44 -3.80
CA ASN A 288 -29.32 1.38 -2.93
C ASN A 288 -29.37 1.05 -1.42
N ASN A 289 -29.86 -0.12 -1.03
CA ASN A 289 -30.02 -0.56 0.36
C ASN A 289 -28.80 -1.36 0.87
N ILE A 290 -27.64 -1.18 0.26
CA ILE A 290 -26.38 -1.78 0.67
C ILE A 290 -25.29 -0.71 0.69
N LEU A 291 -24.21 -0.96 1.43
CA LEU A 291 -22.98 -0.19 1.35
C LEU A 291 -21.92 -1.04 0.65
N LEU A 292 -21.17 -0.45 -0.27
CA LEU A 292 -20.09 -1.15 -0.96
C LEU A 292 -18.73 -0.75 -0.38
N MET A 293 -17.83 -1.71 -0.24
CA MET A 293 -16.45 -1.52 0.15
C MET A 293 -15.53 -2.00 -0.96
N TYR A 294 -14.55 -1.19 -1.31
CA TYR A 294 -13.47 -1.54 -2.23
C TYR A 294 -12.14 -1.45 -1.48
N ASP A 295 -11.59 -2.61 -1.07
CA ASP A 295 -10.29 -2.67 -0.38
C ASP A 295 -9.11 -2.68 -1.36
N GLU A 296 -7.93 -2.21 -0.94
CA GLU A 296 -6.73 -2.06 -1.80
C GLU A 296 -7.02 -1.32 -3.12
N ALA A 297 -7.71 -0.18 -3.01
CA ALA A 297 -8.14 0.64 -4.13
C ALA A 297 -6.99 1.18 -4.99
N GLU A 298 -5.75 1.20 -4.47
CA GLU A 298 -4.55 1.49 -5.25
C GLU A 298 -4.41 0.61 -6.50
N ASP A 299 -5.01 -0.59 -6.53
CA ASP A 299 -4.94 -1.48 -7.68
C ASP A 299 -5.66 -0.97 -8.93
N ILE A 300 -6.66 -0.08 -8.80
CA ILE A 300 -7.39 0.56 -9.90
C ILE A 300 -6.86 1.98 -10.18
N PHE A 301 -6.37 2.66 -9.15
CA PHE A 301 -6.05 4.09 -9.24
C PHE A 301 -4.58 4.42 -9.54
N SER A 302 -3.69 3.44 -9.46
CA SER A 302 -2.26 3.63 -9.72
C SER A 302 -1.96 3.90 -11.21
N LEU A 303 -1.04 4.83 -11.45
CA LEU A 303 -0.69 5.36 -12.77
C LEU A 303 -0.02 4.33 -13.70
N ASP A 304 0.61 3.29 -13.14
CA ASP A 304 1.54 2.40 -13.86
C ASP A 304 0.98 1.01 -14.21
N ASN A 305 -0.25 0.68 -13.80
CA ASN A 305 -0.67 -0.73 -13.76
C ASN A 305 -1.11 -1.36 -15.08
N GLY A 306 -0.85 -0.75 -16.24
CA GLY A 306 -1.23 -1.34 -17.54
C GLY A 306 -2.72 -1.69 -17.65
N ILE A 307 -3.55 -1.07 -16.79
CA ILE A 307 -4.96 -1.39 -16.67
C ILE A 307 -5.64 -0.89 -17.93
N MET A 308 -6.28 -1.80 -18.64
CA MET A 308 -7.00 -1.46 -19.87
C MET A 308 -8.25 -0.59 -19.63
N ILE A 309 -8.54 -0.26 -18.37
CA ILE A 309 -9.63 0.61 -17.96
C ILE A 309 -9.18 2.05 -18.10
N ASN A 310 -9.86 2.79 -18.96
CA ASN A 310 -9.61 4.20 -19.17
C ASN A 310 -9.86 5.00 -17.88
N LYS A 311 -8.95 5.91 -17.50
CA LYS A 311 -9.13 6.89 -16.40
C LYS A 311 -10.50 7.59 -16.47
N ALA A 312 -10.99 7.91 -17.66
CA ALA A 312 -12.31 8.52 -17.85
C ALA A 312 -13.46 7.62 -17.39
N ALA A 313 -13.33 6.30 -17.54
CA ALA A 313 -14.34 5.34 -17.10
C ALA A 313 -14.39 5.25 -15.57
N ILE A 314 -13.22 5.28 -14.91
CA ILE A 314 -13.11 5.32 -13.45
C ILE A 314 -13.72 6.62 -12.91
N ASN A 315 -13.35 7.76 -13.48
CA ASN A 315 -13.88 9.07 -13.08
C ASN A 315 -15.41 9.13 -13.19
N ARG A 316 -15.97 8.66 -14.30
CA ARG A 316 -17.42 8.59 -14.48
C ARG A 316 -18.08 7.65 -13.47
N ALA A 317 -17.42 6.55 -13.13
CA ALA A 317 -17.94 5.58 -12.18
C ALA A 317 -17.94 6.12 -10.74
N LEU A 318 -17.01 7.01 -10.39
CA LEU A 318 -17.04 7.77 -9.12
C LEU A 318 -18.09 8.89 -9.15
N GLU A 319 -18.30 9.57 -10.28
CA GLU A 319 -19.28 10.66 -10.35
C GLU A 319 -20.74 10.17 -10.31
N ASN A 320 -21.00 8.96 -10.81
CA ASN A 320 -22.36 8.49 -11.08
C ASN A 320 -22.75 7.24 -10.27
N ASN A 321 -21.94 6.80 -9.30
CA ASN A 321 -22.28 5.63 -8.51
C ASN A 321 -23.59 5.82 -7.74
N LYS A 322 -24.45 4.81 -7.77
CA LYS A 322 -25.78 4.83 -7.13
C LYS A 322 -25.72 4.31 -5.70
N ILE A 323 -24.83 3.36 -5.46
CA ILE A 323 -24.55 2.76 -4.17
C ILE A 323 -23.35 3.50 -3.59
N ALA A 324 -23.51 4.00 -2.37
CA ALA A 324 -22.42 4.64 -1.65
C ALA A 324 -21.26 3.66 -1.48
N THR A 325 -20.04 4.14 -1.72
CA THR A 325 -18.84 3.29 -1.70
C THR A 325 -17.81 3.83 -0.74
N ILE A 326 -17.29 2.95 0.12
CA ILE A 326 -16.09 3.17 0.93
C ILE A 326 -14.89 2.55 0.20
N TRP A 327 -13.91 3.37 -0.12
CA TRP A 327 -12.68 2.98 -0.78
C TRP A 327 -11.55 2.98 0.23
N ILE A 328 -10.74 1.93 0.26
CA ILE A 328 -9.64 1.78 1.23
C ILE A 328 -8.33 1.70 0.47
N THR A 329 -7.32 2.47 0.88
CA THR A 329 -5.98 2.38 0.31
C THR A 329 -4.88 2.55 1.35
N ASN A 330 -3.73 1.90 1.15
CA ASN A 330 -2.52 2.19 1.92
C ASN A 330 -1.62 3.23 1.24
N LYS A 331 -1.83 3.49 -0.06
CA LYS A 331 -0.95 4.29 -0.91
C LYS A 331 -1.70 5.41 -1.61
N VAL A 332 -2.33 6.29 -0.82
CA VAL A 332 -3.06 7.47 -1.35
C VAL A 332 -2.19 8.37 -2.25
N GLN A 333 -0.88 8.35 -2.05
CA GLN A 333 0.09 9.14 -2.81
C GLN A 333 0.25 8.68 -4.26
N ASP A 334 -0.11 7.43 -4.56
CA ASP A 334 -0.04 6.85 -5.90
C ASP A 334 -1.29 7.19 -6.72
N MET A 335 -2.29 7.83 -6.11
CA MET A 335 -3.54 8.22 -6.75
C MET A 335 -3.44 9.58 -7.43
N ASP A 336 -4.02 9.68 -8.62
CA ASP A 336 -4.12 10.92 -9.39
C ASP A 336 -5.00 11.97 -8.68
N GLU A 337 -4.57 13.23 -8.66
CA GLU A 337 -5.28 14.33 -7.99
C GLU A 337 -6.71 14.53 -8.53
N ALA A 338 -6.94 14.27 -9.82
CA ALA A 338 -8.27 14.35 -10.41
C ALA A 338 -9.21 13.28 -9.80
N VAL A 339 -8.70 12.11 -9.45
CA VAL A 339 -9.48 11.06 -8.78
C VAL A 339 -9.76 11.49 -7.34
N LEU A 340 -8.76 12.04 -6.65
CA LEU A 340 -8.90 12.49 -5.25
C LEU A 340 -10.01 13.55 -5.08
N ARG A 341 -10.17 14.47 -6.03
CA ARG A 341 -11.24 15.49 -6.03
C ARG A 341 -12.66 14.93 -6.15
N ARG A 342 -12.84 13.64 -6.44
CA ARG A 342 -14.14 12.96 -6.63
C ARG A 342 -14.58 12.16 -5.40
N PHE A 343 -13.78 12.13 -4.35
CA PHE A 343 -14.22 11.64 -3.05
C PHE A 343 -14.86 12.80 -2.29
N ASP A 344 -16.06 12.56 -1.76
CA ASP A 344 -16.77 13.57 -0.96
C ASP A 344 -16.07 13.79 0.39
N ILE A 345 -15.52 12.70 0.95
CA ILE A 345 -14.81 12.69 2.23
C ILE A 345 -13.57 11.81 2.07
N ALA A 346 -12.40 12.33 2.48
CA ALA A 346 -11.17 11.56 2.61
C ALA A 346 -10.68 11.58 4.06
N ILE A 347 -10.53 10.41 4.66
CA ILE A 347 -10.20 10.23 6.07
C ILE A 347 -8.85 9.53 6.18
N ASN A 348 -7.91 10.19 6.86
CA ASN A 348 -6.67 9.55 7.28
C ASN A 348 -6.94 8.76 8.57
N LEU A 349 -6.66 7.46 8.56
CA LEU A 349 -6.60 6.63 9.76
C LEU A 349 -5.13 6.50 10.16
N PRO A 350 -4.63 7.39 11.04
CA PRO A 350 -3.25 7.36 11.49
C PRO A 350 -2.97 6.11 12.32
N ILE A 351 -1.68 5.89 12.63
CA ILE A 351 -1.31 4.90 13.64
C ILE A 351 -1.99 5.29 14.96
N PRO A 352 -2.76 4.38 15.60
CA PRO A 352 -3.47 4.71 16.84
C PRO A 352 -2.50 5.21 17.91
N ASP A 353 -2.94 6.13 18.77
CA ASP A 353 -2.15 6.63 19.89
C ASP A 353 -1.85 5.53 20.93
N GLU A 354 -0.90 5.80 21.85
CA GLU A 354 -0.49 4.80 22.85
C GLU A 354 -1.65 4.31 23.71
N LYS A 355 -2.58 5.21 24.06
CA LYS A 355 -3.78 4.90 24.84
C LYS A 355 -4.70 3.92 24.10
N THR A 356 -4.94 4.15 22.81
CA THR A 356 -5.77 3.28 21.97
C THR A 356 -5.07 1.95 21.69
N ARG A 357 -3.75 1.96 21.37
CA ARG A 357 -2.96 0.73 21.21
C ARG A 357 -3.01 -0.13 22.46
N LYS A 358 -2.94 0.49 23.65
CA LYS A 358 -3.05 -0.22 24.94
C LYS A 358 -4.40 -0.95 25.05
N ARG A 359 -5.51 -0.24 24.79
CA ARG A 359 -6.86 -0.84 24.78
C ARG A 359 -6.97 -1.99 23.79
N ILE A 360 -6.43 -1.84 22.58
CA ILE A 360 -6.40 -2.89 21.54
C ILE A 360 -5.64 -4.12 22.04
N ILE A 361 -4.44 -3.93 22.60
CA ILE A 361 -3.62 -5.03 23.15
C ILE A 361 -4.38 -5.75 24.26
N GLU A 362 -4.94 -5.02 25.22
CA GLU A 362 -5.69 -5.59 26.34
C GLU A 362 -6.96 -6.32 25.88
N LYS A 363 -7.69 -5.76 24.92
CA LYS A 363 -8.92 -6.35 24.36
C LYS A 363 -8.63 -7.66 23.61
N TYR A 364 -7.60 -7.67 22.77
CA TYR A 364 -7.32 -8.81 21.88
C TYR A 364 -6.38 -9.86 22.47
N SER A 365 -5.70 -9.56 23.57
CA SER A 365 -4.88 -10.55 24.29
C SER A 365 -5.71 -11.59 25.04
N ASN A 366 -7.02 -11.37 25.25
CA ASN A 366 -7.89 -12.27 26.02
C ASN A 366 -7.33 -12.60 27.41
N GLY A 367 -6.72 -11.61 28.09
CA GLY A 367 -6.14 -11.79 29.42
C GLY A 367 -4.77 -12.49 29.43
N LEU A 368 -4.19 -12.80 28.27
CA LEU A 368 -2.85 -13.38 28.18
C LEU A 368 -1.74 -12.35 28.38
N SER A 369 -2.01 -11.05 28.24
CA SER A 369 -0.99 -10.01 28.39
C SER A 369 -0.82 -9.57 29.85
N THR A 370 0.42 -9.56 30.36
CA THR A 370 0.76 -8.90 31.64
C THR A 370 0.97 -7.39 31.47
N ASN A 371 1.00 -6.62 32.56
CA ASN A 371 1.35 -5.19 32.51
C ASN A 371 2.73 -4.93 31.87
N GLU A 372 3.69 -5.82 32.10
CA GLU A 372 5.03 -5.74 31.47
C GLU A 372 4.95 -6.08 29.98
N SER A 373 4.23 -7.14 29.61
CA SER A 373 3.99 -7.50 28.21
C SER A 373 3.27 -6.37 27.45
N VAL A 374 2.27 -5.72 28.06
CA VAL A 374 1.57 -4.57 27.46
C VAL A 374 2.53 -3.41 27.21
N LYS A 375 3.35 -3.03 28.21
CA LYS A 375 4.38 -1.99 28.03
C LYS A 375 5.37 -2.35 26.91
N ARG A 376 5.80 -3.60 26.83
CA ARG A 376 6.68 -4.08 25.75
C ARG A 376 6.00 -3.99 24.39
N LEU A 377 4.75 -4.44 24.30
CA LEU A 377 3.96 -4.48 23.06
C LEU A 377 3.62 -3.07 22.55
N LEU A 378 3.43 -2.10 23.45
CA LEU A 378 3.25 -0.69 23.11
C LEU A 378 4.45 -0.06 22.38
N GLY A 379 5.64 -0.65 22.55
CA GLY A 379 6.86 -0.25 21.84
C GLY A 379 6.90 -0.65 20.37
N TYR A 380 6.00 -1.52 19.90
CA TYR A 380 5.89 -1.89 18.49
C TYR A 380 4.80 -1.07 17.80
N THR A 381 5.21 -0.08 17.03
CA THR A 381 4.28 0.81 16.31
C THR A 381 3.55 0.12 15.16
N SER A 382 4.13 -0.93 14.59
CA SER A 382 3.57 -1.76 13.53
C SER A 382 2.65 -2.90 14.02
N LEU A 383 2.51 -3.09 15.34
CA LEU A 383 1.77 -4.21 15.88
C LEU A 383 0.27 -4.09 15.56
N SER A 384 -0.19 -4.88 14.60
CA SER A 384 -1.60 -4.89 14.19
C SER A 384 -2.47 -5.74 15.13
N PRO A 385 -3.76 -5.40 15.30
CA PRO A 385 -4.71 -6.21 16.07
C PRO A 385 -4.79 -7.67 15.59
N ALA A 386 -4.65 -7.91 14.28
CA ALA A 386 -4.69 -9.24 13.69
C ALA A 386 -3.56 -10.15 14.17
N VAL A 387 -2.35 -9.59 14.36
CA VAL A 387 -1.20 -10.33 14.92
C VAL A 387 -1.49 -10.73 16.36
N ILE A 388 -2.05 -9.82 17.16
CA ILE A 388 -2.42 -10.06 18.56
C ILE A 388 -3.49 -11.15 18.66
N GLN A 389 -4.57 -11.05 17.87
CA GLN A 389 -5.64 -12.05 17.84
C GLN A 389 -5.12 -13.43 17.42
N LYS A 390 -4.26 -13.49 16.39
CA LYS A 390 -3.67 -14.75 15.92
C LYS A 390 -2.81 -15.38 17.01
N ALA A 391 -1.98 -14.58 17.69
CA ALA A 391 -1.17 -15.02 18.80
C ALA A 391 -2.04 -15.53 19.97
N ALA A 392 -3.10 -14.80 20.32
CA ALA A 392 -4.02 -15.22 21.38
C ALA A 392 -4.72 -16.52 21.01
N LYS A 393 -5.19 -16.66 19.77
CA LYS A 393 -5.83 -17.89 19.27
C LYS A 393 -4.89 -19.09 19.37
N VAL A 394 -3.64 -18.95 18.93
CA VAL A 394 -2.63 -20.02 19.03
C VAL A 394 -2.36 -20.36 20.49
N ALA A 395 -2.07 -19.37 21.32
CA ALA A 395 -1.79 -19.57 22.75
C ALA A 395 -2.93 -20.26 23.50
N LEU A 396 -4.18 -19.82 23.28
CA LEU A 396 -5.36 -20.40 23.93
C LEU A 396 -5.62 -21.85 23.50
N SER A 397 -5.17 -22.26 22.31
CA SER A 397 -5.32 -23.62 21.78
C SER A 397 -4.30 -24.63 22.30
N LEU A 398 -3.29 -24.17 23.07
CA LEU A 398 -2.25 -25.03 23.62
C LEU A 398 -2.61 -25.49 25.04
N ASP A 399 -2.50 -26.80 25.30
CA ASP A 399 -2.82 -27.37 26.62
C ASP A 399 -1.59 -27.51 27.52
N LYS A 400 -0.45 -27.94 26.97
CA LYS A 400 0.76 -28.30 27.74
C LYS A 400 1.83 -27.20 27.76
N PHE A 401 1.72 -26.22 26.89
CA PHE A 401 2.70 -25.14 26.76
C PHE A 401 2.20 -23.90 27.50
N ASP A 402 3.12 -23.14 28.10
CA ASP A 402 2.79 -21.88 28.75
C ASP A 402 2.12 -20.92 27.74
N LYS A 403 0.84 -20.65 27.95
CA LYS A 403 0.02 -19.84 27.04
C LYS A 403 0.54 -18.42 26.92
N GLN A 404 1.06 -17.85 28.01
CA GLN A 404 1.65 -16.51 28.02
C GLN A 404 2.92 -16.48 27.18
N LYS A 405 3.80 -17.45 27.39
CA LYS A 405 5.02 -17.60 26.61
C LYS A 405 4.73 -17.85 25.13
N ALA A 406 3.74 -18.69 24.81
CA ALA A 406 3.33 -18.93 23.43
C ALA A 406 2.79 -17.66 22.76
N PHE A 407 1.97 -16.88 23.46
CA PHE A 407 1.44 -15.62 22.96
C PHE A 407 2.55 -14.66 22.55
N GLU A 408 3.53 -14.44 23.44
CA GLU A 408 4.67 -13.58 23.16
C GLU A 408 5.54 -14.13 22.01
N MET A 409 5.82 -15.43 22.01
CA MET A 409 6.62 -16.07 20.96
C MET A 409 5.99 -15.93 19.57
N VAL A 410 4.67 -16.06 19.45
CA VAL A 410 3.98 -15.92 18.15
C VAL A 410 4.03 -14.48 17.67
N ILE A 411 3.85 -13.49 18.56
CA ILE A 411 3.99 -12.08 18.19
C ILE A 411 5.42 -11.78 17.73
N ASP A 412 6.42 -12.14 18.52
CA ASP A 412 7.82 -11.84 18.23
C ASP A 412 8.27 -12.48 16.91
N ASN A 413 7.92 -13.74 16.66
CA ASN A 413 8.25 -14.43 15.41
C ASN A 413 7.52 -13.83 14.20
N THR A 414 6.29 -13.35 14.39
CA THR A 414 5.55 -12.70 13.30
C THR A 414 6.17 -11.34 12.95
N LEU A 415 6.47 -10.52 13.96
CA LEU A 415 7.13 -9.21 13.76
C LEU A 415 8.53 -9.37 13.14
N LYS A 416 9.30 -10.38 13.59
CA LYS A 416 10.56 -10.83 12.96
C LYS A 416 10.39 -11.08 11.47
N SER A 417 9.43 -11.92 11.12
CA SER A 417 9.17 -12.29 9.72
C SER A 417 8.73 -11.12 8.85
N GLN A 418 8.14 -10.08 9.46
CA GLN A 418 7.71 -8.85 8.79
C GLN A 418 8.82 -7.78 8.71
N GLY A 419 10.03 -8.06 9.22
CA GLY A 419 11.14 -7.12 9.22
C GLY A 419 11.07 -6.05 10.32
N HIS A 420 10.12 -6.14 11.25
CA HIS A 420 9.94 -5.20 12.37
C HIS A 420 10.82 -5.52 13.59
N ASP A 421 11.84 -6.35 13.43
CA ASP A 421 12.82 -6.71 14.48
C ASP A 421 13.51 -5.50 15.14
N LYS A 422 13.58 -4.40 14.39
CA LYS A 422 14.25 -3.16 14.80
C LYS A 422 13.31 -2.12 15.39
N GLU A 423 11.99 -2.32 15.35
CA GLU A 423 10.98 -1.41 15.95
C GLU A 423 10.89 -1.56 17.47
N LYS A 424 12.03 -1.60 18.16
CA LYS A 424 12.07 -1.47 19.61
C LYS A 424 12.06 0.02 19.96
N SER A 425 10.91 0.69 19.92
CA SER A 425 10.86 2.12 20.28
C SER A 425 9.62 2.51 21.08
N ALA A 426 9.75 2.36 22.40
CA ALA A 426 9.30 3.42 23.31
C ALA A 426 10.47 3.94 24.17
N ASP A 427 11.47 3.09 24.50
CA ASP A 427 12.50 3.45 25.49
C ASP A 427 13.95 3.52 24.96
N GLN A 428 14.24 3.00 23.75
CA GLN A 428 15.62 2.97 23.23
C GLN A 428 16.13 4.33 22.73
N GLY A 429 15.24 5.30 22.51
CA GLY A 429 15.62 6.65 22.07
C GLY A 429 16.20 7.52 23.20
N LEU A 430 15.65 7.40 24.41
CA LEU A 430 15.93 8.30 25.55
C LEU A 430 16.90 7.73 26.59
N SER A 431 17.38 6.50 26.41
CA SER A 431 18.35 5.89 27.33
C SER A 431 19.69 6.64 27.28
N LEU A 432 19.91 7.48 28.28
CA LEU A 432 21.21 8.08 28.57
C LEU A 432 22.05 7.09 29.39
N PRO A 433 23.38 7.05 29.23
CA PRO A 433 24.27 6.34 30.15
C PRO A 433 23.98 6.73 31.60
N GLN A 434 24.10 5.79 32.55
CA GLN A 434 23.90 6.09 33.99
C GLN A 434 24.81 7.21 34.49
N SER A 435 26.00 7.32 33.93
CA SER A 435 26.98 8.34 34.27
C SER A 435 26.76 9.68 33.56
N TYR A 436 25.82 9.79 32.61
CA TYR A 436 25.65 10.98 31.78
C TYR A 436 25.39 12.22 32.63
N ASN A 437 26.23 13.23 32.46
CA ASN A 437 26.08 14.57 33.02
C ASN A 437 26.57 15.58 31.98
N VAL A 438 25.83 16.67 31.83
CA VAL A 438 26.14 17.79 30.93
C VAL A 438 27.50 18.42 31.27
N GLU A 439 27.92 18.37 32.54
CA GLU A 439 29.23 18.86 33.00
C GLU A 439 30.42 18.10 32.40
N PHE A 440 30.21 16.86 31.94
CA PHE A 440 31.23 16.05 31.26
C PHE A 440 31.23 16.26 29.74
N ILE A 441 30.67 17.37 29.26
CA ILE A 441 30.67 17.73 27.85
C ILE A 441 31.45 19.03 27.70
N ASN A 442 32.48 19.03 26.86
CA ASN A 442 33.16 20.25 26.48
C ASN A 442 32.43 20.88 25.30
N ALA A 443 31.65 21.94 25.54
CA ALA A 443 30.95 22.66 24.50
C ALA A 443 31.36 24.14 24.47
N SER A 444 31.27 24.74 23.29
CA SER A 444 31.48 26.18 23.05
C SER A 444 30.47 27.09 23.76
N THR A 445 29.39 26.54 24.32
CA THR A 445 28.32 27.28 25.01
C THR A 445 27.91 26.54 26.29
N ASP A 446 27.36 27.29 27.25
CA ASP A 446 26.75 26.73 28.46
C ASP A 446 25.47 25.94 28.11
N LEU A 447 25.61 24.61 28.13
CA LEU A 447 24.56 23.66 27.76
C LEU A 447 23.36 23.65 28.73
N ASN A 448 23.54 24.06 29.99
CA ASN A 448 22.43 24.15 30.95
C ASN A 448 21.58 25.39 30.66
N LYS A 449 22.22 26.53 30.39
CA LYS A 449 21.52 27.75 29.95
C LYS A 449 20.80 27.54 28.64
N LEU A 450 21.43 26.85 27.69
CA LEU A 450 20.81 26.50 26.41
C LEU A 450 19.54 25.66 26.60
N ALA A 451 19.60 24.61 27.42
CA ALA A 451 18.44 23.77 27.70
C ALA A 451 17.28 24.57 28.31
N CYS A 452 17.58 25.53 29.19
CA CYS A 452 16.59 26.45 29.76
C CYS A 452 15.98 27.37 28.68
N GLY A 453 16.81 27.97 27.82
CA GLY A 453 16.34 28.84 26.74
C GLY A 453 15.43 28.11 25.74
N ILE A 454 15.77 26.88 25.35
CA ILE A 454 14.94 26.04 24.48
C ILE A 454 13.58 25.73 25.14
N LYS A 455 13.58 25.52 26.47
CA LYS A 455 12.36 25.24 27.23
C LYS A 455 11.38 26.43 27.18
N GLU A 456 11.90 27.64 27.24
CA GLU A 456 11.10 28.88 27.23
C GLU A 456 10.58 29.21 25.82
N SER A 457 11.41 29.12 24.78
CA SER A 457 11.01 29.46 23.40
C SER A 457 10.12 28.40 22.75
N SER A 458 10.27 27.13 23.15
CA SER A 458 9.65 25.95 22.52
C SER A 458 9.90 25.79 21.00
N ASN A 459 10.77 26.63 20.42
CA ASN A 459 11.20 26.63 19.03
C ASN A 459 12.70 26.92 18.99
N ALA A 460 13.47 26.02 18.37
CA ALA A 460 14.92 26.13 18.25
C ALA A 460 15.45 25.23 17.13
N ARG A 461 16.36 25.75 16.31
CA ARG A 461 17.05 25.03 15.23
C ARG A 461 18.54 25.03 15.52
N ILE A 462 19.05 23.91 16.03
CA ILE A 462 20.41 23.81 16.55
C ILE A 462 21.23 22.84 15.72
N CYS A 463 22.44 23.24 15.33
CA CYS A 463 23.43 22.35 14.74
C CYS A 463 24.53 22.06 15.76
N ILE A 464 24.70 20.80 16.14
CA ILE A 464 25.76 20.35 17.02
C ILE A 464 26.86 19.68 16.19
N TYR A 465 28.08 20.18 16.25
CA TYR A 465 29.20 19.66 15.46
C TYR A 465 30.43 19.38 16.32
N GLY A 466 31.33 18.53 15.83
CA GLY A 466 32.60 18.20 16.51
C GLY A 466 33.01 16.75 16.30
N ALA A 467 34.12 16.32 16.89
CA ALA A 467 34.65 14.96 16.70
C ALA A 467 33.66 13.85 17.10
N ALA A 468 33.82 12.66 16.53
CA ALA A 468 33.03 11.50 16.92
C ALA A 468 33.23 11.18 18.42
N GLY A 469 32.17 10.77 19.10
CA GLY A 469 32.25 10.40 20.53
C GLY A 469 32.16 11.57 21.53
N THR A 470 32.06 12.83 21.10
CA THR A 470 31.98 13.99 22.02
C THR A 470 30.64 14.18 22.73
N GLY A 471 29.63 13.35 22.42
CA GLY A 471 28.33 13.35 23.12
C GLY A 471 27.20 14.12 22.42
N LYS A 472 27.35 14.49 21.14
CA LYS A 472 26.35 15.24 20.36
C LYS A 472 24.95 14.62 20.40
N SER A 473 24.82 13.36 19.99
CA SER A 473 23.54 12.64 19.96
C SER A 473 23.01 12.38 21.37
N ALA A 474 23.88 12.23 22.36
CA ALA A 474 23.48 12.07 23.77
C ALA A 474 22.89 13.37 24.33
N TYR A 475 23.44 14.54 23.98
CA TYR A 475 22.86 15.82 24.37
C TYR A 475 21.49 16.07 23.73
N ALA A 476 21.30 15.72 22.45
CA ALA A 476 20.00 15.81 21.81
C ALA A 476 18.92 14.98 22.54
N LYS A 477 19.28 13.77 23.00
CA LYS A 477 18.42 12.92 23.84
C LYS A 477 18.15 13.54 25.21
N TYR A 478 19.17 14.14 25.83
CA TYR A 478 19.03 14.85 27.09
C TYR A 478 18.05 16.02 27.00
N ILE A 479 18.07 16.79 25.91
CA ILE A 479 17.11 17.88 25.68
C ILE A 479 15.68 17.34 25.62
N ALA A 480 15.42 16.28 24.85
CA ALA A 480 14.08 15.68 24.81
C ALA A 480 13.61 15.23 26.21
N LYS A 481 14.50 14.58 26.97
CA LYS A 481 14.23 14.12 28.34
C LYS A 481 13.96 15.27 29.32
N SER A 482 14.78 16.32 29.29
CA SER A 482 14.66 17.47 30.20
C SER A 482 13.41 18.31 29.93
N LEU A 483 12.97 18.34 28.67
CA LEU A 483 11.73 19.00 28.24
C LEU A 483 10.48 18.13 28.43
N ASN A 484 10.63 16.86 28.80
CA ASN A 484 9.55 15.87 28.86
C ASN A 484 8.75 15.80 27.54
N LYS A 485 9.46 15.87 26.41
CA LYS A 485 8.88 15.77 25.06
C LYS A 485 9.28 14.44 24.41
N PRO A 486 8.43 13.86 23.55
CA PRO A 486 8.81 12.70 22.74
C PRO A 486 10.05 13.03 21.89
N LEU A 487 10.82 12.01 21.53
CA LEU A 487 12.00 12.14 20.68
C LEU A 487 11.74 11.47 19.32
N VAL A 488 11.88 12.22 18.23
CA VAL A 488 11.93 11.68 16.87
C VAL A 488 13.38 11.73 16.41
N LEU A 489 14.09 10.62 16.56
CA LEU A 489 15.48 10.47 16.12
C LEU A 489 15.51 9.76 14.77
N LYS A 490 16.05 10.41 13.73
CA LYS A 490 16.31 9.81 12.42
C LYS A 490 17.81 9.83 12.16
N LYS A 491 18.38 8.67 11.83
CA LYS A 491 19.73 8.58 11.29
C LYS A 491 19.69 8.81 9.80
N SER A 492 20.83 9.13 9.21
CA SER A 492 20.93 9.31 7.76
C SER A 492 20.50 8.08 6.95
N SER A 493 20.72 6.87 7.46
CA SER A 493 20.20 5.63 6.86
C SER A 493 18.68 5.52 6.85
N ASP A 494 17.99 6.23 7.74
CA ASP A 494 16.52 6.21 7.84
C ASP A 494 15.89 7.22 6.86
N LEU A 495 16.69 8.17 6.36
CA LEU A 495 16.25 9.23 5.47
C LEU A 495 16.60 8.94 4.01
N ILE A 496 17.81 8.45 3.75
CA ILE A 496 18.36 8.29 2.39
C ILE A 496 17.86 6.98 1.75
N ASN A 497 17.20 7.11 0.60
CA ASN A 497 16.86 5.98 -0.30
C ASN A 497 17.50 6.17 -1.69
N GLN A 498 17.69 5.05 -2.40
CA GLN A 498 18.29 5.03 -3.75
C GLN A 498 17.34 5.48 -4.87
N TYR A 499 16.03 5.59 -4.57
CA TYR A 499 15.00 6.02 -5.51
C TYR A 499 14.77 7.53 -5.43
N ILE A 500 14.70 8.19 -6.60
CA ILE A 500 14.54 9.64 -6.72
C ILE A 500 13.18 10.07 -6.12
N GLY A 501 13.18 11.04 -5.20
CA GLY A 501 11.97 11.58 -4.57
C GLY A 501 11.57 10.93 -3.24
N GLU A 502 12.12 9.75 -2.89
CA GLU A 502 11.80 9.09 -1.62
C GLU A 502 12.49 9.75 -0.42
N THR A 503 13.74 10.20 -0.59
CA THR A 503 14.48 10.88 0.48
C THR A 503 13.81 12.19 0.87
N GLU A 504 13.34 12.98 -0.10
CA GLU A 504 12.60 14.22 0.13
C GLU A 504 11.31 13.95 0.91
N LYS A 505 10.57 12.91 0.51
CA LYS A 505 9.37 12.46 1.25
C LYS A 505 9.70 12.04 2.69
N ASN A 506 10.80 11.33 2.90
CA ASN A 506 11.21 10.88 4.24
C ASN A 506 11.58 12.07 5.14
N ILE A 507 12.28 13.07 4.60
CA ILE A 507 12.60 14.33 5.30
C ILE A 507 11.29 15.04 5.69
N ALA A 508 10.41 15.32 4.73
CA ALA A 508 9.12 15.98 4.98
C ALA A 508 8.27 15.23 6.01
N GLN A 509 8.23 13.90 5.91
CA GLN A 509 7.48 13.05 6.83
C GLN A 509 8.07 13.08 8.25
N ALA A 510 9.40 13.17 8.42
CA ALA A 510 10.01 13.27 9.73
C ALA A 510 9.69 14.60 10.44
N PHE A 511 9.70 15.72 9.71
CA PHE A 511 9.26 17.02 10.24
C PHE A 511 7.78 17.02 10.58
N LYS A 512 6.94 16.45 9.72
CA LYS A 512 5.50 16.28 9.98
C LYS A 512 5.25 15.40 11.23
N GLU A 513 5.93 14.26 11.33
CA GLU A 513 5.84 13.35 12.49
C GLU A 513 6.21 14.08 13.79
N ALA A 514 7.29 14.87 13.79
CA ALA A 514 7.70 15.62 14.97
C ALA A 514 6.69 16.71 15.35
N ARG A 515 6.11 17.41 14.36
CA ARG A 515 5.07 18.41 14.58
C ARG A 515 3.81 17.81 15.18
N GLU A 516 3.31 16.72 14.61
CA GLU A 516 2.10 16.02 15.07
C GLU A 516 2.27 15.47 16.49
N LYS A 517 3.47 15.01 16.85
CA LYS A 517 3.78 14.47 18.19
C LYS A 517 4.19 15.55 19.21
N GLY A 518 4.40 16.79 18.79
CA GLY A 518 5.04 17.82 19.63
C GLY A 518 6.43 17.41 20.13
N ALA A 519 7.16 16.64 19.32
CA ALA A 519 8.41 16.00 19.67
C ALA A 519 9.64 16.88 19.39
N VAL A 520 10.77 16.57 20.04
CA VAL A 520 12.09 17.05 19.62
C VAL A 520 12.54 16.21 18.41
N LEU A 521 12.77 16.87 17.28
CA LEU A 521 13.28 16.25 16.07
C LEU A 521 14.81 16.26 16.08
N VAL A 522 15.42 15.09 15.90
CA VAL A 522 16.88 14.94 15.85
C VAL A 522 17.27 14.22 14.57
N PHE A 523 18.11 14.87 13.76
CA PHE A 523 18.79 14.22 12.65
C PHE A 523 20.25 13.99 13.01
N ASP A 524 20.66 12.73 13.03
CA ASP A 524 22.01 12.30 13.39
C ASP A 524 22.85 12.05 12.14
N GLU A 525 24.09 12.57 12.10
CA GLU A 525 25.04 12.40 10.98
C GLU A 525 24.59 13.04 9.64
N VAL A 526 24.08 14.28 9.71
CA VAL A 526 23.51 14.98 8.54
C VAL A 526 24.53 15.30 7.44
N ASP A 527 25.83 15.20 7.73
CA ASP A 527 26.94 15.38 6.77
C ASP A 527 26.95 14.38 5.61
N THR A 528 26.16 13.31 5.72
CA THR A 528 26.01 12.33 4.64
C THR A 528 25.06 12.76 3.53
N PHE A 529 24.06 13.62 3.81
CA PHE A 529 23.07 14.07 2.81
C PHE A 529 22.93 15.59 2.68
N LEU A 530 23.48 16.37 3.62
CA LEU A 530 23.55 17.84 3.54
C LEU A 530 24.90 18.34 3.01
N GLN A 531 25.51 17.61 2.08
CA GLN A 531 26.79 17.99 1.48
C GLN A 531 26.67 19.25 0.61
N ASP A 532 27.78 19.97 0.44
CA ASP A 532 27.84 21.15 -0.42
C ASP A 532 27.33 20.85 -1.84
N ARG A 533 26.30 21.59 -2.25
CA ARG A 533 25.64 21.48 -3.55
C ARG A 533 26.59 21.73 -4.72
N ASN A 534 27.65 22.51 -4.50
CA ASN A 534 28.64 22.79 -5.54
C ASN A 534 29.48 21.56 -5.92
N ASN A 535 29.58 20.60 -5.00
CA ASN A 535 30.29 19.33 -5.20
C ASN A 535 29.34 18.18 -5.56
N ALA A 536 28.04 18.45 -5.70
CA ALA A 536 27.04 17.46 -6.03
C ALA A 536 27.21 17.00 -7.50
N VAL A 537 27.29 15.68 -7.70
CA VAL A 537 27.40 15.07 -9.04
C VAL A 537 26.02 14.79 -9.61
N ARG A 538 25.00 14.64 -8.74
CA ARG A 538 23.66 14.20 -9.14
C ARG A 538 22.59 15.22 -8.71
N ASN A 539 21.64 15.51 -9.60
CA ASN A 539 20.57 16.48 -9.36
C ASN A 539 19.71 16.17 -8.11
N TRP A 540 19.58 14.90 -7.72
CA TRP A 540 18.81 14.51 -6.54
C TRP A 540 19.50 14.94 -5.23
N GLU A 541 20.82 15.10 -5.21
CA GLU A 541 21.55 15.57 -4.02
C GLU A 541 21.14 17.02 -3.70
N ILE A 542 21.02 17.86 -4.74
CA ILE A 542 20.57 19.27 -4.62
C ILE A 542 19.11 19.33 -4.14
N SER A 543 18.25 18.46 -4.67
CA SER A 543 16.83 18.36 -4.31
C SER A 543 16.62 18.03 -2.83
N GLN A 544 17.38 17.07 -2.29
CA GLN A 544 17.33 16.69 -0.87
C GLN A 544 17.72 17.85 0.06
N VAL A 545 18.78 18.58 -0.27
CA VAL A 545 19.16 19.77 0.52
C VAL A 545 18.06 20.82 0.43
N ASN A 546 17.48 21.08 -0.75
CA ASN A 546 16.38 22.05 -0.88
C ASN A 546 15.18 21.72 0.00
N GLU A 547 14.72 20.47 -0.03
CA GLU A 547 13.61 20.02 0.80
C GLU A 547 13.92 20.23 2.29
N MET A 548 15.13 19.89 2.73
CA MET A 548 15.56 20.12 4.10
C MET A 548 15.45 21.60 4.51
N LEU A 549 15.91 22.52 3.66
CA LEU A 549 15.84 23.96 3.97
C LEU A 549 14.39 24.46 4.10
N VAL A 550 13.51 24.01 3.20
CA VAL A 550 12.08 24.34 3.22
C VAL A 550 11.43 23.84 4.51
N GLN A 551 11.74 22.59 4.90
CA GLN A 551 11.20 22.02 6.13
C GLN A 551 11.74 22.75 7.37
N MET A 552 13.03 23.05 7.42
CA MET A 552 13.63 23.82 8.52
C MET A 552 12.97 25.18 8.67
N GLU A 553 12.77 25.95 7.59
CA GLU A 553 12.16 27.28 7.64
C GLU A 553 10.72 27.24 8.17
N ASN A 554 9.94 26.24 7.77
CA ASN A 554 8.53 26.10 8.13
C ASN A 554 8.29 25.31 9.43
N PHE A 555 9.33 24.83 10.10
CA PHE A 555 9.18 24.06 11.32
C PHE A 555 9.15 24.96 12.55
N GLU A 556 8.00 24.97 13.22
CA GLU A 556 7.75 25.64 14.50
C GLU A 556 7.89 24.62 15.65
N GLY A 557 9.13 24.23 15.94
CA GLY A 557 9.42 23.19 16.93
C GLY A 557 10.91 23.12 17.27
N ILE A 558 11.32 22.08 17.98
CA ILE A 558 12.72 21.91 18.39
C ILE A 558 13.38 20.92 17.43
N PHE A 559 14.30 21.43 16.62
CA PHE A 559 15.08 20.67 15.66
C PHE A 559 16.57 20.71 16.02
N ILE A 560 17.19 19.53 16.13
CA ILE A 560 18.62 19.38 16.43
C ILE A 560 19.26 18.52 15.32
N ALA A 561 20.22 19.08 14.60
CA ALA A 561 21.07 18.33 13.68
C ALA A 561 22.42 18.03 14.35
N THR A 562 22.95 16.81 14.17
CA THR A 562 24.32 16.49 14.57
C THR A 562 25.17 16.20 13.33
N THR A 563 26.44 16.62 13.35
CA THR A 563 27.42 16.34 12.29
C THR A 563 28.82 16.16 12.88
N ASN A 564 29.63 15.33 12.24
CA ASN A 564 31.07 15.26 12.55
C ASN A 564 31.89 16.26 11.71
N LEU A 565 31.34 16.75 10.60
CA LEU A 565 32.06 17.48 9.56
C LEU A 565 31.27 18.74 9.18
N LEU A 566 31.41 19.82 9.96
CA LEU A 566 30.71 21.08 9.69
C LEU A 566 31.11 21.67 8.33
N ASP A 567 32.40 21.57 7.97
CA ASP A 567 32.96 22.16 6.75
C ASP A 567 32.43 21.53 5.46
N ARG A 568 31.83 20.33 5.55
CA ARG A 568 31.21 19.65 4.40
C ARG A 568 29.76 20.04 4.19
N LEU A 569 29.14 20.73 5.15
CA LEU A 569 27.73 21.09 5.06
C LEU A 569 27.50 22.23 4.08
N ASP A 570 26.38 22.15 3.37
CA ASP A 570 25.91 23.22 2.49
C ASP A 570 25.78 24.56 3.24
N SER A 571 26.39 25.60 2.66
CA SER A 571 26.44 26.94 3.27
C SER A 571 25.05 27.54 3.54
N ALA A 572 24.04 27.18 2.74
CA ALA A 572 22.68 27.66 2.91
C ALA A 572 21.98 26.97 4.09
N SER A 573 22.32 25.70 4.37
CA SER A 573 21.89 24.97 5.57
C SER A 573 22.45 25.61 6.84
N ILE A 574 23.75 25.94 6.83
CA ILE A 574 24.43 26.57 7.98
C ILE A 574 23.75 27.89 8.37
N ARG A 575 23.28 28.69 7.41
CA ARG A 575 22.63 29.99 7.69
C ARG A 575 21.24 29.88 8.35
N ARG A 576 20.58 28.72 8.29
CA ARG A 576 19.22 28.50 8.80
C ARG A 576 19.16 27.91 10.20
N PHE A 577 20.30 27.48 10.74
CA PHE A 577 20.40 27.14 12.15
C PHE A 577 20.53 28.40 13.00
N ASP A 578 19.70 28.50 14.03
CA ASP A 578 19.71 29.59 15.01
C ASP A 578 21.01 29.58 15.82
N MET A 579 21.51 28.39 16.13
CA MET A 579 22.78 28.20 16.84
C MET A 579 23.62 27.07 16.24
N LYS A 580 24.95 27.28 16.19
CA LYS A 580 25.93 26.22 15.91
C LYS A 580 26.80 26.02 17.14
N ILE A 581 26.89 24.79 17.63
CA ILE A 581 27.55 24.47 18.88
C ILE A 581 28.63 23.44 18.62
N GLU A 582 29.87 23.86 18.83
CA GLU A 582 31.03 22.98 18.81
C GLU A 582 31.10 22.15 20.09
N PHE A 583 31.24 20.84 19.93
CA PHE A 583 31.54 19.87 20.97
C PHE A 583 32.99 19.40 20.79
N GLY A 584 33.86 19.83 21.70
CA GLY A 584 35.27 19.50 21.71
C GLY A 584 35.60 18.24 22.50
N TYR A 585 36.89 17.89 22.50
CA TYR A 585 37.46 16.88 23.38
C TYR A 585 37.38 17.33 24.85
N LEU A 586 37.36 16.37 25.78
CA LEU A 586 37.27 16.65 27.21
C LEU A 586 38.42 17.55 27.68
N LYS A 587 38.10 18.54 28.52
CA LYS A 587 39.12 19.25 29.31
C LYS A 587 39.68 18.31 30.37
N SER A 588 40.92 18.56 30.83
CA SER A 588 41.58 17.75 31.87
C SER A 588 40.69 17.55 33.10
N GLU A 589 40.09 18.62 33.63
CA GLU A 589 39.18 18.56 34.77
C GLU A 589 37.93 17.69 34.52
N GLN A 590 37.37 17.73 33.30
CA GLN A 590 36.20 16.95 32.91
C GLN A 590 36.55 15.46 32.74
N ALA A 591 37.71 15.18 32.13
CA ALA A 591 38.23 13.81 31.98
C ALA A 591 38.47 13.16 33.34
N LEU A 592 39.11 13.89 34.27
CA LEU A 592 39.34 13.44 35.65
C LEU A 592 38.03 13.17 36.39
N SER A 593 37.06 14.07 36.25
CA SER A 593 35.77 13.94 36.94
C SER A 593 34.95 12.77 36.40
N LEU A 594 34.92 12.59 35.08
CA LEU A 594 34.26 11.46 34.44
C LEU A 594 34.94 10.15 34.83
N PHE A 595 36.27 10.07 34.81
CA PHE A 595 37.03 8.89 35.23
C PHE A 595 36.76 8.51 36.68
N LYS A 596 36.79 9.47 37.61
CA LYS A 596 36.44 9.23 39.02
C LYS A 596 35.03 8.65 39.17
N LYS A 597 34.06 9.23 38.48
CA LYS A 597 32.66 8.76 38.53
C LYS A 597 32.52 7.35 37.99
N GLU A 598 33.17 7.03 36.88
CA GLU A 598 33.13 5.67 36.31
C GLU A 598 33.86 4.65 37.20
N CYS A 599 34.99 5.03 37.81
CA CYS A 599 35.65 4.20 38.82
C CYS A 599 34.74 3.92 40.04
N GLU A 600 34.01 4.93 40.53
CA GLU A 600 33.06 4.77 41.62
C GLU A 600 31.94 3.78 41.26
N ILE A 601 31.36 3.91 40.06
CA ILE A 601 30.32 3.00 39.56
C ILE A 601 30.85 1.56 39.42
N LEU A 602 32.10 1.40 39.00
CA LEU A 602 32.75 0.08 38.84
C LEU A 602 33.33 -0.49 40.14
N GLY A 603 33.35 0.27 41.24
CA GLY A 603 34.01 -0.13 42.49
C GLY A 603 35.54 -0.17 42.42
N LEU A 604 36.15 0.54 41.48
CA LEU A 604 37.60 0.63 41.30
C LEU A 604 38.19 1.78 42.13
N LYS A 605 39.33 1.54 42.79
CA LYS A 605 40.06 2.59 43.52
C LYS A 605 41.11 3.23 42.61
N ALA A 606 40.89 4.48 42.21
CA ALA A 606 41.85 5.27 41.45
C ALA A 606 42.97 5.80 42.34
N SER A 607 44.22 5.56 41.95
CA SER A 607 45.42 6.13 42.58
C SER A 607 45.73 7.53 42.04
N SER A 608 46.61 8.27 42.72
CA SER A 608 47.05 9.60 42.24
C SER A 608 47.73 9.52 40.87
N SER A 609 48.49 8.46 40.60
CA SER A 609 49.14 8.24 39.29
C SER A 609 48.12 7.97 38.17
N ASP A 610 47.02 7.27 38.45
CA ASP A 610 45.96 7.03 37.45
C ASP A 610 45.27 8.35 37.06
N LEU A 611 45.03 9.21 38.05
CA LEU A 611 44.46 10.53 37.82
C LEU A 611 45.42 11.42 37.03
N GLU A 612 46.70 11.48 37.39
CA GLU A 612 47.70 12.24 36.61
C GLU A 612 47.78 11.75 35.16
N LEU A 613 47.76 10.43 34.95
CA LEU A 613 47.78 9.83 33.62
C LEU A 613 46.55 10.26 32.80
N VAL A 614 45.34 10.08 33.32
CA VAL A 614 44.10 10.46 32.61
C VAL A 614 44.00 11.97 32.40
N GLY A 615 44.46 12.77 33.37
CA GLY A 615 44.49 14.23 33.26
C GLY A 615 45.44 14.75 32.18
N SER A 616 46.42 13.94 31.78
CA SER A 616 47.38 14.26 30.71
C SER A 616 46.87 13.95 29.29
N PHE A 617 45.77 13.20 29.16
CA PHE A 617 45.27 12.76 27.87
C PHE A 617 44.67 13.92 27.05
N ALA A 618 45.22 14.12 25.85
CA ALA A 618 44.63 14.94 24.82
C ALA A 618 43.68 14.10 23.95
N PHE A 619 42.67 14.73 23.36
CA PHE A 619 41.75 14.10 22.40
C PHE A 619 40.85 12.98 22.97
N LEU A 620 40.70 12.95 24.29
CA LEU A 620 39.78 12.05 24.98
C LEU A 620 38.34 12.54 24.85
N THR A 621 37.41 11.62 24.67
CA THR A 621 35.98 11.88 24.50
C THR A 621 35.16 10.99 25.44
N PRO A 622 33.93 11.39 25.82
CA PRO A 622 33.02 10.51 26.55
C PRO A 622 32.75 9.17 25.82
N GLY A 623 32.83 9.17 24.49
CA GLY A 623 32.70 7.97 23.66
C GLY A 623 33.78 6.91 23.93
N ASP A 624 34.99 7.31 24.30
CA ASP A 624 36.09 6.39 24.60
C ASP A 624 35.83 5.68 25.93
N PHE A 625 35.37 6.42 26.94
CA PHE A 625 34.87 5.83 28.19
C PHE A 625 33.77 4.82 27.92
N ALA A 626 32.78 5.18 27.08
CA ALA A 626 31.72 4.26 26.71
C ALA A 626 32.24 3.01 25.96
N ALA A 627 33.27 3.14 25.12
CA ALA A 627 33.89 2.01 24.43
C ALA A 627 34.55 1.04 25.43
N VAL A 628 35.38 1.55 26.34
CA VAL A 628 36.05 0.73 27.34
C VAL A 628 35.05 0.09 28.31
N LEU A 629 34.01 0.80 28.73
CA LEU A 629 32.94 0.26 29.58
C LEU A 629 32.10 -0.80 28.87
N ARG A 630 31.91 -0.70 27.55
CA ARG A 630 31.28 -1.77 26.76
C ARG A 630 32.19 -3.01 26.72
N ALA A 631 33.49 -2.82 26.52
CA ALA A 631 34.47 -3.91 26.55
C ALA A 631 34.54 -4.59 27.92
N ASN A 632 34.42 -3.83 29.00
CA ASN A 632 34.40 -4.32 30.38
C ASN A 632 33.33 -5.41 30.62
N LYS A 633 32.23 -5.42 29.85
CA LYS A 633 31.16 -6.42 29.97
C LYS A 633 31.60 -7.84 29.61
N PHE A 634 32.63 -7.99 28.77
CA PHE A 634 33.14 -9.29 28.32
C PHE A 634 34.65 -9.44 28.50
N SER A 635 35.35 -8.37 28.87
CA SER A 635 36.75 -8.35 29.27
C SER A 635 36.89 -7.42 30.49
N PRO A 636 36.60 -7.93 31.71
CA PRO A 636 36.56 -7.14 32.93
C PRO A 636 37.89 -6.44 33.22
N LEU A 637 37.82 -5.20 33.68
CA LEU A 637 38.94 -4.40 34.17
C LEU A 637 39.40 -4.93 35.52
N ALA A 638 40.69 -5.18 35.68
CA ALA A 638 41.29 -5.61 36.95
C ALA A 638 41.41 -4.45 37.95
N ASP A 639 41.82 -3.28 37.48
CA ASP A 639 42.04 -2.09 38.30
C ASP A 639 41.86 -0.76 37.52
N ALA A 640 42.01 0.37 38.21
CA ALA A 640 41.89 1.70 37.62
C ALA A 640 43.05 2.03 36.66
N ASN A 641 44.23 1.45 36.85
CA ASN A 641 45.36 1.64 35.96
C ASN A 641 45.11 0.96 34.60
N GLU A 642 44.56 -0.25 34.59
CA GLU A 642 44.12 -0.92 33.36
C GLU A 642 43.05 -0.10 32.64
N PHE A 643 42.11 0.51 33.39
CA PHE A 643 41.10 1.40 32.80
C PHE A 643 41.76 2.61 32.10
N ALA A 644 42.67 3.29 32.78
CA ALA A 644 43.41 4.42 32.21
C ALA A 644 44.23 4.02 30.96
N ASN A 645 44.88 2.85 30.98
CA ASN A 645 45.64 2.34 29.84
C ASN A 645 44.75 2.00 28.64
N ARG A 646 43.59 1.37 28.86
CA ARG A 646 42.63 1.10 27.75
C ARG A 646 42.06 2.39 27.17
N LEU A 647 41.86 3.44 27.97
CA LEU A 647 41.50 4.76 27.45
C LEU A 647 42.61 5.35 26.58
N ASN A 648 43.87 5.19 26.97
CA ASN A 648 45.03 5.61 26.16
C ASN A 648 45.07 4.87 24.80
N ASP A 649 44.75 3.58 24.80
CA ASP A 649 44.69 2.79 23.57
C ASP A 649 43.57 3.28 22.62
N GLU A 650 42.38 3.62 23.14
CA GLU A 650 41.31 4.24 22.35
C GLU A 650 41.76 5.55 21.68
N ILE A 651 42.55 6.38 22.37
CA ILE A 651 43.11 7.60 21.78
C ILE A 651 44.08 7.25 20.63
N ARG A 652 44.93 6.23 20.81
CA ARG A 652 45.89 5.80 19.78
C ARG A 652 45.20 5.31 18.50
N TYR A 653 44.03 4.68 18.61
CA TYR A 653 43.28 4.22 17.44
C TYR A 653 42.70 5.34 16.58
N LYS A 654 42.58 6.56 17.10
CA LYS A 654 41.97 7.69 16.37
C LYS A 654 42.83 8.24 15.23
N LYS A 655 44.07 7.75 15.04
CA LYS A 655 45.00 8.16 13.96
C LYS A 655 44.94 9.68 13.69
N ILE A 656 45.07 10.47 14.75
CA ILE A 656 45.05 11.93 14.64
C ILE A 656 46.31 12.33 13.87
N GLU A 657 46.15 12.64 12.58
CA GLU A 657 47.26 13.11 11.75
C GLU A 657 47.84 14.38 12.39
N ASN A 658 49.18 14.43 12.47
CA ASN A 658 49.93 15.57 12.96
C ASN A 658 49.71 16.79 12.03
N GLU A 659 48.64 17.55 12.24
CA GLU A 659 48.53 18.93 11.75
C GLU A 659 49.32 19.87 12.68
N ARG A 660 50.64 19.66 12.72
CA ARG A 660 51.62 20.74 12.92
C ARG A 660 52.54 20.73 11.72
N ARG A 661 52.10 21.33 10.62
CA ARG A 661 53.02 21.87 9.61
C ARG A 661 53.42 23.28 10.03
N VAL A 662 54.67 23.34 10.47
CA VAL A 662 55.60 24.47 10.53
C VAL A 662 55.17 25.65 9.63
N GLY A 663 55.01 26.82 10.23
CA GLY A 663 55.08 28.11 9.57
C GLY A 663 56.05 29.00 10.36
N PHE A 664 57.23 29.21 9.79
CA PHE A 664 58.09 30.37 10.04
C PHE A 664 57.61 31.53 9.19
#